data_AF-A0A135V9X9-F1
#
_entry.id   AF-A0A135V9X9-F1
#
_cell.length_a   1.000
_cell.length_b   1.000
_cell.length_c   1.000
_cell.angle_alpha   90.00
_cell.angle_beta   90.00
_cell.angle_gamma   90.00
#
_symmetry.space_group_name_H-M   'P 1'
#
loop_
_entity.id
_entity.type
_entity.pdbx_description
1 polymer ?
#
loop_
_entity_poly.entity_id
_entity_poly.type
_entity_poly.pdbx_seq_one_letter_code
_entity_poly.pdbx_strand_id
1 'polypeptide(L)'
;MTETYQSTIVSDANSASKNIHNLYSRVDHSFAIKGISQRKPLVSSWLPTIQDTLSSLLRWTGSYPAELREHYLNFAREVVVPRLNPSRAADWPHYIGTHNHGPYEISIAFAPQKKAKVRFSVQPLAASDAGDDPLGQKDLRKKVEDLASACHADHKRLNTFIDSVFLTDEEQAGLLEKHANRGDAAAVLPQQNCFIAFDLEPVDNGIPSINMKLYLFPQLKALATGRDLLDVTESILIRLADGDKALLASWEMVRTFLTSDGKENLLHFLAIDCLGPHMKPRFKVYTHTHVNSLASARHVITMGGRIPSPKYLNTLWPLLMDMEDVSLAERDGLQKPLREPNSKYCGLNPTFELVPGNAAPVVKMYVPTWQYARDEPGIVRRYQRLLQTQGLGHYDIEDAVQSVFGEERDTGLHNMASIVSARDGESVAFTAYLGPRFWEGLSQKGADVHWPVEAHPHIPWSAEVFEETVNEVSLQLKFPNTSALSAPPPVHSALDAIGNAPCVRLRKVVPEGSADVYLKLESLNPTGSYKDRLARAIVEEAEKRGNLRPHAGSTIVEATGGSTGSPLAFVCTLKGYGFHAVCSDVFAKEKLRTMAAFGAFVDIVHSPTGKITPDLFPSMVKKAKTVVEDNERYYAAEQFRNKDCMADYKTLGDELVQQFPRGIDAFCGAIGGAGMVMGVAKVLKGVRAETMIVTLEPASSPVVAKGHGGVHGIEGISPGFVPPLLDDTLHDEARAYPEDEARAMCRRLAKEEGLLTGTSTGLNVVGALALAKELGPGKVVVTVACDTGLKYRSGNL
;
A
#
# COMPACT_ATOMS: atom_id res chain seq x y z
N MET A 1 -30.05 -0.30 -39.01
CA MET A 1 -29.27 -0.43 -40.26
C MET A 1 -27.89 -0.87 -39.85
N THR A 2 -27.49 -2.03 -40.33
CA THR A 2 -26.21 -2.69 -40.12
C THR A 2 -25.09 -1.87 -40.71
N GLU A 3 -24.02 -1.60 -39.95
CA GLU A 3 -22.70 -1.40 -40.53
C GLU A 3 -21.62 -2.02 -39.64
N THR A 4 -20.75 -2.73 -40.35
CA THR A 4 -19.87 -3.82 -39.95
C THR A 4 -18.55 -3.29 -39.40
N TYR A 5 -18.06 -3.90 -38.32
CA TYR A 5 -16.66 -3.75 -37.89
C TYR A 5 -15.72 -4.33 -38.96
N GLN A 6 -14.81 -3.50 -39.50
CA GLN A 6 -13.62 -3.98 -40.19
C GLN A 6 -12.38 -3.67 -39.36
N SER A 7 -11.69 -4.74 -38.97
CA SER A 7 -10.33 -4.72 -38.44
C SER A 7 -9.36 -4.31 -39.55
N THR A 8 -8.47 -3.37 -39.26
CA THR A 8 -7.24 -3.21 -40.05
C THR A 8 -6.06 -3.02 -39.11
N ILE A 9 -5.22 -4.04 -39.06
CA ILE A 9 -3.81 -3.99 -38.63
C ILE A 9 -3.07 -3.14 -39.67
N VAL A 10 -2.04 -2.36 -39.27
CA VAL A 10 -0.72 -2.26 -39.95
C VAL A 10 0.10 -1.05 -39.43
N SER A 11 1.28 -1.40 -38.89
CA SER A 11 2.62 -0.79 -38.93
C SER A 11 2.90 0.71 -38.70
N ASP A 12 4.00 0.91 -37.97
CA ASP A 12 4.83 2.11 -37.82
C ASP A 12 5.09 2.91 -39.11
N ALA A 13 5.04 4.25 -39.01
CA ALA A 13 6.17 5.17 -39.29
C ALA A 13 5.75 6.66 -39.24
N ASN A 14 6.37 7.39 -38.31
CA ASN A 14 6.76 8.81 -38.27
C ASN A 14 5.96 9.96 -38.96
N SER A 15 5.77 10.97 -38.09
CA SER A 15 5.79 12.43 -38.33
C SER A 15 4.53 13.13 -38.85
N ALA A 16 3.87 13.87 -37.96
CA ALA A 16 3.65 15.32 -38.02
C ALA A 16 2.53 15.73 -37.05
N SER A 17 2.85 16.67 -36.16
CA SER A 17 1.90 17.29 -35.24
C SER A 17 0.79 18.04 -36.00
N LYS A 18 -0.47 17.77 -35.67
CA LYS A 18 -1.60 18.70 -35.87
C LYS A 18 -2.77 18.35 -34.95
N ASN A 19 -3.20 19.38 -34.22
CA ASN A 19 -4.29 19.44 -33.25
C ASN A 19 -5.60 18.80 -33.74
N ILE A 20 -6.21 17.98 -32.89
CA ILE A 20 -7.65 17.70 -32.92
C ILE A 20 -8.27 18.42 -31.72
N HIS A 21 -9.19 19.34 -32.02
CA HIS A 21 -9.90 20.17 -31.06
C HIS A 21 -10.75 19.33 -30.09
N ASN A 22 -10.52 19.57 -28.80
CA ASN A 22 -11.33 19.06 -27.69
C ASN A 22 -12.64 19.86 -27.61
N LEU A 23 -13.78 19.17 -27.62
CA LEU A 23 -15.13 19.74 -27.73
C LEU A 23 -15.82 19.95 -26.37
N TYR A 24 -15.08 19.93 -25.25
CA TYR A 24 -15.63 19.91 -23.88
C TYR A 24 -15.12 21.03 -22.96
N SER A 25 -15.16 22.29 -23.39
CA SER A 25 -14.90 23.41 -22.47
C SER A 25 -15.57 24.72 -22.90
N ARG A 26 -16.79 24.99 -22.40
CA ARG A 26 -17.30 26.36 -22.22
C ARG A 26 -18.30 26.39 -21.07
N VAL A 27 -17.97 27.13 -20.02
CA VAL A 27 -18.96 27.67 -19.07
C VAL A 27 -18.62 29.15 -18.87
N ASP A 28 -19.66 29.97 -18.96
CA ASP A 28 -19.64 31.43 -19.04
C ASP A 28 -19.74 32.03 -17.62
N HIS A 29 -18.92 33.03 -17.30
CA HIS A 29 -18.90 33.68 -15.99
C HIS A 29 -19.46 35.10 -16.10
N SER A 30 -20.72 35.28 -15.69
CA SER A 30 -21.18 36.57 -15.15
C SER A 30 -22.45 36.37 -14.36
N PHE A 31 -22.48 36.81 -13.09
CA PHE A 31 -23.60 37.50 -12.43
C PHE A 31 -23.16 37.90 -11.02
N ALA A 32 -23.32 39.18 -10.68
CA ALA A 32 -22.99 39.77 -9.40
C ALA A 32 -24.27 40.31 -8.74
N ILE A 33 -24.50 40.07 -7.45
CA ILE A 33 -25.53 40.78 -6.67
C ILE A 33 -25.04 41.13 -5.25
N LYS A 34 -25.43 42.35 -4.84
CA LYS A 34 -25.07 43.12 -3.65
C LYS A 34 -25.88 42.77 -2.39
N GLY A 35 -25.19 42.81 -1.25
CA GLY A 35 -25.59 43.50 -0.02
C GLY A 35 -26.49 42.75 0.98
N ILE A 36 -26.06 42.69 2.26
CA ILE A 36 -26.84 43.07 3.46
C ILE A 36 -25.93 43.09 4.73
N SER A 37 -25.91 44.28 5.35
CA SER A 37 -25.90 44.69 6.77
C SER A 37 -25.31 43.83 7.90
N GLN A 38 -24.56 44.53 8.76
CA GLN A 38 -23.88 44.11 9.98
C GLN A 38 -24.81 43.74 11.15
N ARG A 39 -24.62 42.55 11.74
CA ARG A 39 -24.70 42.27 13.21
C ARG A 39 -23.79 41.08 13.57
N LYS A 40 -23.13 41.12 14.72
CA LYS A 40 -22.37 40.02 15.36
C LYS A 40 -22.36 40.20 16.88
N PRO A 41 -21.99 39.19 17.70
CA PRO A 41 -21.74 37.77 17.38
C PRO A 41 -22.48 36.80 18.34
N LEU A 42 -22.55 35.49 18.04
CA LEU A 42 -22.52 34.35 18.97
C LEU A 42 -22.99 33.08 18.25
N VAL A 43 -22.29 31.96 18.49
CA VAL A 43 -22.40 30.66 17.79
C VAL A 43 -21.79 30.69 16.38
N SER A 44 -20.92 29.71 16.10
CA SER A 44 -20.05 29.64 14.93
C SER A 44 -20.82 29.73 13.60
N SER A 45 -20.12 30.06 12.52
CA SER A 45 -20.64 30.11 11.14
C SER A 45 -21.38 28.84 10.66
N TRP A 46 -21.37 27.77 11.46
CA TRP A 46 -21.97 26.48 11.14
C TRP A 46 -23.48 26.40 11.40
N LEU A 47 -24.02 27.17 12.37
CA LEU A 47 -25.41 26.98 12.81
C LEU A 47 -26.45 27.17 11.69
N PRO A 48 -26.43 28.23 10.87
CA PRO A 48 -27.43 28.40 9.82
C PRO A 48 -27.48 27.21 8.86
N THR A 49 -26.32 26.78 8.35
CA THR A 49 -26.22 25.65 7.43
C THR A 49 -26.74 24.36 8.06
N ILE A 50 -26.34 24.04 9.30
CA ILE A 50 -26.79 22.83 9.99
C ILE A 50 -28.30 22.88 10.26
N GLN A 51 -28.80 24.03 10.72
CA GLN A 51 -30.21 24.19 11.06
C GLN A 51 -31.12 24.13 9.83
N ASP A 52 -30.75 24.81 8.75
CA ASP A 52 -31.55 24.86 7.53
C ASP A 52 -31.60 23.50 6.84
N THR A 53 -30.44 22.85 6.69
CA THR A 53 -30.36 21.51 6.06
C THR A 53 -31.13 20.46 6.87
N LEU A 54 -30.97 20.46 8.19
CA LEU A 54 -31.68 19.54 9.08
C LEU A 54 -33.19 19.81 9.09
N SER A 55 -33.60 21.08 9.17
CA SER A 55 -35.00 21.48 9.19
C SER A 55 -35.74 21.12 7.89
N SER A 56 -35.08 21.30 6.74
CA SER A 56 -35.62 20.92 5.43
C SER A 56 -35.79 19.41 5.31
N LEU A 57 -34.76 18.60 5.60
CA LEU A 57 -34.86 17.14 5.46
C LEU A 57 -35.84 16.50 6.46
N LEU A 58 -35.84 16.95 7.72
CA LEU A 58 -36.81 16.46 8.70
C LEU A 58 -38.26 16.74 8.28
N ARG A 59 -38.51 17.89 7.64
CA ARG A 59 -39.83 18.22 7.05
C ARG A 59 -40.15 17.32 5.86
N TRP A 60 -39.22 17.25 4.91
CA TRP A 60 -39.40 16.54 3.65
C TRP A 60 -39.72 15.05 3.84
N THR A 61 -39.07 14.37 4.79
CA THR A 61 -39.33 12.93 5.02
C THR A 61 -40.76 12.61 5.47
N GLY A 62 -41.53 13.61 5.92
CA GLY A 62 -42.89 13.43 6.45
C GLY A 62 -42.98 12.57 7.71
N SER A 63 -41.83 12.18 8.28
CA SER A 63 -41.75 11.16 9.34
C SER A 63 -41.55 11.75 10.74
N TYR A 64 -41.39 13.08 10.82
CA TYR A 64 -41.09 13.81 12.06
C TYR A 64 -42.15 14.88 12.34
N PRO A 65 -43.00 14.70 13.38
CA PRO A 65 -43.94 15.72 13.85
C PRO A 65 -43.23 17.03 14.25
N ALA A 66 -43.96 18.15 14.25
CA ALA A 66 -43.37 19.48 14.50
C ALA A 66 -42.61 19.57 15.84
N GLU A 67 -43.17 19.01 16.92
CA GLU A 67 -42.53 18.98 18.24
C GLU A 67 -41.21 18.19 18.24
N LEU A 68 -41.20 17.04 17.54
CA LEU A 68 -40.02 16.21 17.40
C LEU A 68 -38.94 16.90 16.54
N ARG A 69 -39.35 17.61 15.49
CA ARG A 69 -38.44 18.44 14.68
C ARG A 69 -37.78 19.53 15.51
N GLU A 70 -38.56 20.26 16.30
CA GLU A 70 -38.01 21.33 17.15
C GLU A 70 -37.07 20.77 18.22
N HIS A 71 -37.37 19.61 18.79
CA HIS A 71 -36.46 18.93 19.71
C HIS A 71 -35.09 18.65 19.05
N TYR A 72 -35.07 18.09 17.83
CA TYR A 72 -33.81 17.80 17.13
C TYR A 72 -33.07 19.06 16.67
N LEU A 73 -33.77 20.13 16.28
CA LEU A 73 -33.16 21.41 15.96
C LEU A 73 -32.54 22.06 17.22
N ASN A 74 -33.21 21.98 18.36
CA ASN A 74 -32.67 22.44 19.65
C ASN A 74 -31.44 21.64 20.06
N PHE A 75 -31.45 20.32 19.87
CA PHE A 75 -30.27 19.49 20.10
C PHE A 75 -29.09 19.95 19.23
N ALA A 76 -29.29 20.15 17.92
CA ALA A 76 -28.23 20.66 17.06
C ALA A 76 -27.70 22.03 17.53
N ARG A 77 -28.60 22.95 17.87
CA ARG A 77 -28.29 24.34 18.25
C ARG A 77 -27.55 24.45 19.59
N GLU A 78 -28.06 23.80 20.62
CA GLU A 78 -27.63 24.01 22.00
C GLU A 78 -26.58 22.97 22.45
N VAL A 79 -26.57 21.79 21.84
CA VAL A 79 -25.68 20.70 22.21
C VAL A 79 -24.55 20.56 21.21
N VAL A 80 -24.85 20.39 19.92
CA VAL A 80 -23.83 20.04 18.92
C VAL A 80 -22.96 21.21 18.53
N VAL A 81 -23.54 22.30 18.02
CA VAL A 81 -22.78 23.42 17.46
C VAL A 81 -21.79 24.05 18.45
N PRO A 82 -22.11 24.20 19.76
CA PRO A 82 -21.16 24.73 20.73
C PRO A 82 -19.91 23.85 20.96
N ARG A 83 -19.94 22.57 20.58
CA ARG A 83 -18.78 21.65 20.66
C ARG A 83 -17.95 21.64 19.37
N LEU A 84 -18.38 22.34 18.33
CA LEU A 84 -17.59 22.55 17.13
C LEU A 84 -16.71 23.79 17.29
N ASN A 85 -15.47 23.72 16.80
CA ASN A 85 -14.62 24.89 16.74
C ASN A 85 -15.25 25.97 15.84
N PRO A 86 -15.08 27.26 16.18
CA PRO A 86 -15.42 28.33 15.25
C PRO A 86 -14.67 28.16 13.94
N SER A 87 -15.30 28.48 12.80
CA SER A 87 -14.64 28.38 11.50
C SER A 87 -13.36 29.21 11.45
N ARG A 88 -12.24 28.54 11.21
CA ARG A 88 -10.91 29.12 10.98
C ARG A 88 -10.33 28.48 9.73
N ALA A 89 -9.74 29.29 8.85
CA ALA A 89 -9.10 28.78 7.63
C ALA A 89 -7.98 27.77 7.94
N ALA A 90 -7.27 27.95 9.06
CA ALA A 90 -6.24 27.01 9.53
C ALA A 90 -6.79 25.63 9.89
N ASP A 91 -8.08 25.51 10.21
CA ASP A 91 -8.69 24.24 10.59
C ASP A 91 -9.10 23.41 9.37
N TRP A 92 -9.14 24.02 8.16
CA TRP A 92 -9.56 23.37 6.91
C TRP A 92 -8.90 22.00 6.67
N PRO A 93 -7.56 21.86 6.73
CA PRO A 93 -6.90 20.59 6.41
C PRO A 93 -7.25 19.47 7.40
N HIS A 94 -7.72 19.82 8.59
CA HIS A 94 -8.02 18.88 9.67
C HIS A 94 -9.44 18.30 9.57
N TYR A 95 -10.34 18.93 8.80
CA TYR A 95 -11.62 18.33 8.47
C TYR A 95 -11.45 17.26 7.38
N ILE A 96 -11.76 16.02 7.74
CA ILE A 96 -11.50 14.83 6.91
C ILE A 96 -12.74 13.97 6.71
N GLY A 97 -13.90 14.39 7.25
CA GLY A 97 -15.15 13.64 7.14
C GLY A 97 -15.83 13.79 5.79
N THR A 98 -15.55 14.88 5.08
CA THR A 98 -16.15 15.18 3.78
C THR A 98 -15.08 15.61 2.79
N HIS A 99 -15.33 15.37 1.49
CA HIS A 99 -14.40 15.79 0.43
C HIS A 99 -14.27 17.31 0.30
N ASN A 100 -15.27 18.06 0.76
CA ASN A 100 -15.24 19.52 0.82
C ASN A 100 -14.72 20.07 2.16
N HIS A 101 -14.12 19.23 3.02
CA HIS A 101 -13.51 19.60 4.30
C HIS A 101 -14.45 20.37 5.23
N GLY A 102 -15.72 19.95 5.26
CA GLY A 102 -16.74 20.49 6.16
C GLY A 102 -16.77 19.76 7.51
N PRO A 103 -17.13 20.45 8.60
CA PRO A 103 -17.31 19.81 9.91
C PRO A 103 -18.60 18.99 10.03
N TYR A 104 -19.44 18.94 8.99
CA TYR A 104 -20.79 18.40 9.04
C TYR A 104 -21.18 17.70 7.75
N GLU A 105 -21.93 16.61 7.89
CA GLU A 105 -22.56 15.87 6.79
C GLU A 105 -23.97 15.44 7.22
N ILE A 106 -24.94 15.55 6.32
CA ILE A 106 -26.30 15.04 6.56
C ILE A 106 -26.58 13.84 5.66
N SER A 107 -27.40 12.91 6.13
CA SER A 107 -27.71 11.68 5.40
C SER A 107 -29.14 11.23 5.62
N ILE A 108 -29.68 10.55 4.60
CA ILE A 108 -31.03 9.99 4.62
C ILE A 108 -30.93 8.49 4.38
N ALA A 109 -31.37 7.71 5.36
CA ALA A 109 -31.37 6.26 5.30
C ALA A 109 -32.77 5.74 4.92
N PHE A 110 -32.81 4.90 3.90
CA PHE A 110 -33.99 4.21 3.40
C PHE A 110 -33.84 2.72 3.64
N ALA A 111 -34.88 2.09 4.15
CA ALA A 111 -34.91 0.65 4.39
C ALA A 111 -36.31 0.11 4.06
N PRO A 112 -36.39 -1.16 3.59
CA PRO A 112 -37.67 -1.78 3.28
C PRO A 112 -38.63 -1.71 4.46
N GLN A 113 -39.88 -1.32 4.20
CA GLN A 113 -40.95 -1.25 5.20
C GLN A 113 -40.66 -0.31 6.40
N LYS A 114 -39.71 0.62 6.27
CA LYS A 114 -39.40 1.62 7.28
C LYS A 114 -39.54 3.03 6.72
N LYS A 115 -39.96 3.95 7.58
CA LYS A 115 -39.90 5.39 7.29
C LYS A 115 -38.45 5.83 7.08
N ALA A 116 -38.22 6.72 6.13
CA ALA A 116 -36.91 7.33 5.89
C ALA A 116 -36.40 8.01 7.17
N LYS A 117 -35.14 7.76 7.50
CA LYS A 117 -34.50 8.26 8.72
C LYS A 117 -33.42 9.27 8.40
N VAL A 118 -33.49 10.44 9.03
CA VAL A 118 -32.44 11.46 8.97
C VAL A 118 -31.34 11.15 9.98
N ARG A 119 -30.09 11.25 9.55
CA ARG A 119 -28.90 11.26 10.39
C ARG A 119 -28.05 12.45 9.99
N PHE A 120 -27.37 13.06 10.94
CA PHE A 120 -26.24 13.93 10.62
C PHE A 120 -25.00 13.51 11.41
N SER A 121 -23.84 13.82 10.84
CA SER A 121 -22.52 13.58 11.42
C SER A 121 -21.78 14.91 11.56
N VAL A 122 -20.96 15.01 12.59
CA VAL A 122 -20.07 16.15 12.80
C VAL A 122 -18.66 15.72 13.13
N GLN A 123 -17.70 16.61 12.88
CA GLN A 123 -16.30 16.44 13.23
C GLN A 123 -15.87 17.55 14.21
N PRO A 124 -15.95 17.34 15.53
CA PRO A 124 -15.31 18.25 16.47
C PRO A 124 -13.80 18.11 16.34
N LEU A 125 -13.10 19.25 16.34
CA LEU A 125 -11.64 19.31 16.42
C LEU A 125 -11.22 19.72 17.82
N ALA A 126 -10.00 19.39 18.24
CA ALA A 126 -9.44 19.95 19.47
C ALA A 126 -9.22 21.46 19.33
N ALA A 127 -9.23 22.20 20.44
CA ALA A 127 -8.86 23.60 20.45
C ALA A 127 -7.36 23.79 20.06
N SER A 128 -7.05 24.88 19.38
CA SER A 128 -5.70 25.18 18.86
C SER A 128 -4.62 25.42 19.92
N ASP A 129 -5.00 25.63 21.18
CA ASP A 129 -4.10 26.07 22.24
C ASP A 129 -3.52 24.84 22.95
N ALA A 130 -2.44 24.31 22.36
CA ALA A 130 -1.82 23.02 22.66
C ALA A 130 -1.09 22.90 24.01
N GLY A 131 -1.52 23.63 25.06
CA GLY A 131 -0.84 23.75 26.36
C GLY A 131 -0.34 22.43 26.95
N ASP A 132 -1.18 21.73 27.72
CA ASP A 132 -0.88 20.41 28.29
C ASP A 132 -1.56 19.26 27.51
N ASP A 133 -2.04 19.55 26.29
CA ASP A 133 -2.77 18.63 25.41
C ASP A 133 -2.22 18.66 23.96
N PRO A 134 -0.95 18.27 23.75
CA PRO A 134 -0.24 18.42 22.48
C PRO A 134 -0.88 17.63 21.32
N LEU A 135 -1.59 16.54 21.61
CA LEU A 135 -2.31 15.74 20.62
C LEU A 135 -3.83 16.00 20.66
N GLY A 136 -4.31 16.99 21.41
CA GLY A 136 -5.73 17.37 21.45
C GLY A 136 -6.69 16.33 22.04
N GLN A 137 -6.17 15.35 22.80
CA GLN A 137 -6.96 14.22 23.29
C GLN A 137 -7.87 14.61 24.45
N LYS A 138 -7.44 15.50 25.35
CA LYS A 138 -8.21 15.91 26.53
C LYS A 138 -9.41 16.75 26.14
N ASP A 139 -9.22 17.77 25.30
CA ASP A 139 -10.32 18.61 24.81
C ASP A 139 -11.31 17.80 23.97
N LEU A 140 -10.81 16.94 23.09
CA LEU A 140 -11.66 16.09 22.25
C LEU A 140 -12.48 15.10 23.08
N ARG A 141 -11.87 14.45 24.10
CA ARG A 141 -12.58 13.57 25.02
C ARG A 141 -13.72 14.28 25.72
N LYS A 142 -13.47 15.48 26.26
CA LYS A 142 -14.50 16.29 26.92
C LYS A 142 -15.67 16.61 25.99
N LYS A 143 -15.39 17.03 24.75
CA LYS A 143 -16.42 17.28 23.73
C LYS A 143 -17.25 16.02 23.44
N VAL A 144 -16.62 14.86 23.33
CA VAL A 144 -17.29 13.57 23.09
C VAL A 144 -18.18 13.17 24.28
N GLU A 145 -17.68 13.28 25.51
CA GLU A 145 -18.41 12.94 26.74
C GLU A 145 -19.62 13.86 26.98
N ASP A 146 -19.49 15.16 26.69
CA ASP A 146 -20.59 16.12 26.71
C ASP A 146 -21.71 15.71 25.74
N LEU A 147 -21.36 15.37 24.50
CA LEU A 147 -22.30 14.94 23.47
C LEU A 147 -22.97 13.61 23.82
N ALA A 148 -22.20 12.67 24.38
CA ALA A 148 -22.69 11.37 24.85
C ALA A 148 -23.73 11.51 25.97
N SER A 149 -23.47 12.40 26.93
CA SER A 149 -24.39 12.68 28.03
C SER A 149 -25.74 13.19 27.53
N ALA A 150 -25.73 14.08 26.53
CA ALA A 150 -26.94 14.63 25.92
C ALA A 150 -27.73 13.62 25.07
N CYS A 151 -27.12 12.50 24.66
CA CYS A 151 -27.77 11.43 23.89
C CYS A 151 -28.17 10.22 24.74
N HIS A 152 -27.98 10.27 26.07
CA HIS A 152 -28.15 9.11 26.95
C HIS A 152 -27.35 7.88 26.51
N ALA A 153 -26.13 8.11 26.03
CA ALA A 153 -25.25 7.06 25.55
C ALA A 153 -24.76 6.11 26.67
N ASP A 154 -24.38 4.89 26.30
CA ASP A 154 -23.73 3.96 27.24
C ASP A 154 -22.30 4.38 27.53
N HIS A 155 -22.10 5.06 28.67
CA HIS A 155 -20.78 5.58 29.06
C HIS A 155 -19.74 4.48 29.32
N LYS A 156 -20.15 3.28 29.75
CA LYS A 156 -19.20 2.18 29.98
C LYS A 156 -18.54 1.77 28.66
N ARG A 157 -19.36 1.53 27.63
CA ARG A 157 -18.90 1.15 26.30
C ARG A 157 -18.14 2.29 25.62
N LEU A 158 -18.65 3.52 25.73
CA LEU A 158 -18.00 4.71 25.21
C LEU A 158 -16.59 4.87 25.78
N ASN A 159 -16.45 4.90 27.11
CA ASN A 159 -15.16 5.10 27.77
C ASN A 159 -14.20 3.96 27.45
N THR A 160 -14.68 2.71 27.45
CA THR A 160 -13.87 1.54 27.05
C THR A 160 -13.28 1.72 25.63
N PHE A 161 -14.07 2.25 24.70
CA PHE A 161 -13.60 2.51 23.33
C PHE A 161 -12.62 3.67 23.25
N ILE A 162 -12.92 4.80 23.91
CA ILE A 162 -12.02 5.97 23.98
C ILE A 162 -10.69 5.57 24.61
N ASP A 163 -10.70 4.94 25.79
CA ASP A 163 -9.50 4.55 26.53
C ASP A 163 -8.64 3.51 25.78
N SER A 164 -9.25 2.75 24.86
CA SER A 164 -8.53 1.78 24.04
C SER A 164 -7.95 2.38 22.76
N VAL A 165 -8.43 3.54 22.32
CA VAL A 165 -7.96 4.23 21.10
C VAL A 165 -7.06 5.43 21.45
N PHE A 166 -7.38 6.17 22.51
CA PHE A 166 -6.62 7.33 22.96
C PHE A 166 -5.36 6.86 23.69
N LEU A 167 -4.30 7.65 23.59
CA LEU A 167 -3.04 7.37 24.26
C LEU A 167 -3.16 7.63 25.76
N THR A 168 -2.53 6.78 26.56
CA THR A 168 -2.22 7.10 27.97
C THR A 168 -1.18 8.22 28.03
N ASP A 169 -1.03 8.85 29.19
CA ASP A 169 0.01 9.87 29.39
C ASP A 169 1.42 9.33 29.09
N GLU A 170 1.68 8.07 29.45
CA GLU A 170 2.95 7.38 29.17
C GLU A 170 3.16 7.13 27.67
N GLU A 171 2.14 6.62 26.97
CA GLU A 171 2.19 6.39 25.53
C GLU A 171 2.39 7.71 24.76
N GLN A 172 1.69 8.77 25.18
CA GLN A 172 1.83 10.09 24.58
C GLN A 172 3.23 10.68 24.82
N ALA A 173 3.74 10.62 26.05
CA ALA A 173 5.08 11.10 26.37
C ALA A 173 6.15 10.35 25.57
N GLY A 174 6.05 9.02 25.50
CA GLY A 174 6.97 8.19 24.72
C GLY A 174 6.89 8.46 23.21
N LEU A 175 5.70 8.72 22.66
CA LEU A 175 5.54 9.09 21.25
C LEU A 175 6.17 10.46 20.95
N LEU A 176 5.94 11.46 21.81
CA LEU A 176 6.51 12.80 21.66
C LEU A 176 8.04 12.79 21.79
N GLU A 177 8.59 11.99 22.71
CA GLU A 177 10.04 11.83 22.87
C GLU A 177 10.66 11.17 21.62
N LYS A 178 10.08 10.07 21.15
CA LYS A 178 10.51 9.39 19.91
C LYS A 178 10.49 10.35 18.71
N HIS A 179 9.49 11.21 18.65
CA HIS A 179 9.35 12.19 17.58
C HIS A 179 10.39 13.32 17.70
N ALA A 180 10.59 13.88 18.89
CA ALA A 180 11.59 14.93 19.13
C ALA A 180 13.03 14.47 18.84
N ASN A 181 13.36 13.22 19.17
CA ASN A 181 14.70 12.65 18.96
C ASN A 181 15.05 12.41 17.48
N ARG A 182 14.09 12.50 16.55
CA ARG A 182 14.33 12.27 15.12
C ARG A 182 14.98 13.46 14.40
N GLY A 183 15.05 14.63 15.03
CA GLY A 183 15.68 15.82 14.44
C GLY A 183 14.95 16.41 13.23
N ASP A 184 13.77 15.89 12.91
CA ASP A 184 12.96 16.32 11.77
C ASP A 184 11.96 17.39 12.23
N ALA A 185 12.45 18.63 12.32
CA ALA A 185 11.65 19.77 12.79
C ALA A 185 10.48 20.14 11.84
N ALA A 186 10.34 19.48 10.68
CA ALA A 186 9.34 19.79 9.67
C ALA A 186 8.05 18.97 9.77
N ALA A 187 8.09 17.74 10.29
CA ALA A 187 6.91 16.88 10.41
C ALA A 187 6.21 17.11 11.77
N VAL A 188 4.95 17.58 11.77
CA VAL A 188 4.16 17.74 13.00
C VAL A 188 3.28 16.51 13.19
N LEU A 189 3.31 15.89 14.38
CA LEU A 189 2.40 14.79 14.70
C LEU A 189 0.93 15.20 14.55
N PRO A 190 0.05 14.35 13.96
CA PRO A 190 -1.37 14.63 13.88
C PRO A 190 -2.01 14.75 15.28
N GLN A 191 -2.90 15.73 15.45
CA GLN A 191 -3.83 15.76 16.60
C GLN A 191 -4.88 14.67 16.47
N GLN A 192 -5.27 14.04 17.58
CA GLN A 192 -6.32 13.04 17.61
C GLN A 192 -7.62 13.54 16.98
N ASN A 193 -8.32 12.65 16.27
CA ASN A 193 -9.47 13.01 15.47
C ASN A 193 -10.66 12.08 15.72
N CYS A 194 -11.89 12.55 15.46
CA CYS A 194 -13.09 11.73 15.58
C CYS A 194 -14.24 12.24 14.69
N PHE A 195 -15.17 11.34 14.36
CA PHE A 195 -16.50 11.74 13.90
C PHE A 195 -17.55 11.31 14.91
N ILE A 196 -18.65 12.03 14.93
CA ILE A 196 -19.80 11.72 15.77
C ILE A 196 -21.04 11.79 14.90
N ALA A 197 -21.82 10.70 14.85
CA ALA A 197 -23.07 10.67 14.11
C ALA A 197 -24.27 10.51 15.05
N PHE A 198 -25.37 11.17 14.69
CA PHE A 198 -26.63 11.18 15.43
C PHE A 198 -27.74 10.64 14.55
N ASP A 199 -28.22 9.43 14.87
CA ASP A 199 -29.42 8.85 14.27
C ASP A 199 -30.66 9.45 14.96
N LEU A 200 -31.48 10.19 14.20
CA LEU A 200 -32.70 10.82 14.71
C LEU A 200 -33.88 9.88 14.48
N GLU A 201 -34.38 9.22 15.53
CA GLU A 201 -35.42 8.20 15.35
C GLU A 201 -36.79 8.83 15.05
N PRO A 202 -37.47 8.43 13.95
CA PRO A 202 -38.86 8.80 13.73
C PRO A 202 -39.74 8.00 14.69
N VAL A 203 -40.44 8.66 15.63
CA VAL A 203 -41.19 7.98 16.69
C VAL A 203 -42.69 8.25 16.54
N ASP A 204 -43.53 7.21 16.66
CA ASP A 204 -45.00 7.34 16.62
C ASP A 204 -45.58 7.78 17.99
N ASN A 205 -44.83 7.66 19.09
CA ASN A 205 -45.27 7.89 20.48
C ASN A 205 -44.71 9.16 21.14
N GLY A 206 -44.04 10.04 20.38
CA GLY A 206 -43.65 11.38 20.84
C GLY A 206 -42.42 11.49 21.76
N ILE A 207 -41.78 10.40 22.19
CA ILE A 207 -40.54 10.46 22.99
C ILE A 207 -39.34 10.60 22.04
N PRO A 208 -38.63 11.75 22.03
CA PRO A 208 -37.47 11.91 21.17
C PRO A 208 -36.35 10.96 21.57
N SER A 209 -35.72 10.32 20.59
CA SER A 209 -34.53 9.48 20.79
C SER A 209 -33.46 9.85 19.77
N ILE A 210 -32.22 9.97 20.25
CA ILE A 210 -31.04 10.29 19.47
C ILE A 210 -30.00 9.20 19.73
N ASN A 211 -29.73 8.38 18.72
CA ASN A 211 -28.75 7.30 18.84
C ASN A 211 -27.38 7.79 18.37
N MET A 212 -26.46 7.98 19.31
CA MET A 212 -25.09 8.43 19.02
C MET A 212 -24.19 7.29 18.54
N LYS A 213 -23.29 7.62 17.61
CA LYS A 213 -22.19 6.76 17.16
C LYS A 213 -20.89 7.55 17.21
N LEU A 214 -19.85 6.92 17.74
CA LEU A 214 -18.51 7.50 17.82
C LEU A 214 -17.58 6.77 16.85
N TYR A 215 -16.84 7.54 16.07
CA TYR A 215 -15.84 7.06 15.12
C TYR A 215 -14.48 7.59 15.56
N LEU A 216 -13.54 6.69 15.80
CA LEU A 216 -12.19 7.03 16.26
C LEU A 216 -11.13 6.42 15.34
N PHE A 217 -9.99 7.09 15.34
CA PHE A 217 -8.83 6.75 14.51
C PHE A 217 -7.73 6.09 15.37
N PRO A 218 -7.46 4.78 15.20
CA PRO A 218 -6.49 4.04 16.03
C PRO A 218 -5.00 4.27 15.67
N GLN A 219 -4.71 5.12 14.68
CA GLN A 219 -3.39 5.38 14.13
C GLN A 219 -2.38 5.88 15.17
N LEU A 220 -2.74 6.87 15.99
CA LEU A 220 -1.86 7.37 17.05
C LEU A 220 -1.51 6.26 18.04
N LYS A 221 -2.47 5.39 18.39
CA LYS A 221 -2.24 4.22 19.26
C LYS A 221 -1.28 3.23 18.61
N ALA A 222 -1.44 2.93 17.33
CA ALA A 222 -0.52 2.08 16.59
C ALA A 222 0.90 2.65 16.61
N LEU A 223 1.08 3.95 16.34
CA LEU A 223 2.37 4.63 16.41
C LEU A 223 3.02 4.58 17.80
N ALA A 224 2.25 4.92 18.84
CA ALA A 224 2.77 4.97 20.20
C ALA A 224 3.22 3.60 20.70
N THR A 225 2.41 2.57 20.42
CA THR A 225 2.64 1.19 20.88
C THR A 225 3.54 0.37 19.96
N GLY A 226 3.77 0.80 18.73
CA GLY A 226 4.52 0.05 17.71
C GLY A 226 3.79 -1.21 17.22
N ARG A 227 2.47 -1.29 17.39
CA ARG A 227 1.63 -2.44 17.00
C ARG A 227 0.93 -2.17 15.67
N ASP A 228 0.70 -3.23 14.90
CA ASP A 228 -0.11 -3.16 13.67
C ASP A 228 -1.57 -2.74 13.95
N LEU A 229 -2.20 -2.08 12.98
CA LEU A 229 -3.58 -1.59 13.11
C LEU A 229 -4.60 -2.71 13.33
N LEU A 230 -4.41 -3.91 12.75
CA LEU A 230 -5.28 -5.05 13.00
C LEU A 230 -5.13 -5.55 14.43
N ASP A 231 -3.92 -5.57 14.98
CA ASP A 231 -3.67 -5.99 16.36
C ASP A 231 -4.23 -4.99 17.38
N VAL A 232 -4.09 -3.69 17.10
CA VAL A 232 -4.72 -2.62 17.90
C VAL A 232 -6.24 -2.78 17.85
N THR A 233 -6.81 -2.99 16.66
CA THR A 233 -8.25 -3.19 16.47
C THR A 233 -8.76 -4.42 17.21
N GLU A 234 -8.05 -5.54 17.13
CA GLU A 234 -8.38 -6.77 17.86
C GLU A 234 -8.36 -6.54 19.38
N SER A 235 -7.34 -5.85 19.89
CA SER A 235 -7.24 -5.53 21.31
C SER A 235 -8.40 -4.66 21.80
N ILE A 236 -8.85 -3.69 20.98
CA ILE A 236 -10.02 -2.86 21.26
C ILE A 236 -11.28 -3.73 21.28
N LEU A 237 -11.44 -4.58 20.26
CA LEU A 237 -12.60 -5.44 20.14
C LEU A 237 -12.71 -6.43 21.30
N ILE A 238 -11.61 -7.09 21.69
CA ILE A 238 -11.60 -8.06 22.80
C ILE A 238 -12.14 -7.42 24.08
N ARG A 239 -11.75 -6.16 24.36
CA ARG A 239 -12.25 -5.40 25.51
C ARG A 239 -13.74 -5.08 25.37
N LEU A 240 -14.21 -4.72 24.17
CA LEU A 240 -15.61 -4.39 23.90
C LEU A 240 -16.52 -5.62 23.77
N ALA A 241 -15.96 -6.81 23.52
CA ALA A 241 -16.68 -8.06 23.34
C ALA A 241 -17.21 -8.62 24.67
N ASP A 242 -16.54 -8.31 25.79
CA ASP A 242 -16.93 -8.75 27.14
C ASP A 242 -17.26 -10.27 27.21
N GLY A 243 -16.44 -11.08 26.54
CA GLY A 243 -16.61 -12.54 26.47
C GLY A 243 -17.55 -13.07 25.37
N ASP A 244 -18.11 -12.21 24.51
CA ASP A 244 -18.94 -12.63 23.37
C ASP A 244 -18.12 -13.40 22.31
N LYS A 245 -18.18 -14.73 22.39
CA LYS A 245 -17.49 -15.65 21.48
C LYS A 245 -17.96 -15.52 20.03
N ALA A 246 -19.23 -15.18 19.80
CA ALA A 246 -19.75 -15.04 18.46
C ALA A 246 -19.17 -13.77 17.80
N LEU A 247 -19.13 -12.66 18.55
CA LEU A 247 -18.51 -11.43 18.09
C LEU A 247 -17.02 -11.61 17.74
N LEU A 248 -16.29 -12.38 18.56
CA LEU A 248 -14.88 -12.71 18.30
C LEU A 248 -14.71 -13.60 17.05
N ALA A 249 -15.62 -14.57 16.82
CA ALA A 249 -15.62 -15.36 15.60
C ALA A 249 -15.93 -14.49 14.36
N SER A 250 -16.84 -13.52 14.49
CA SER A 250 -17.11 -12.54 13.44
C SER A 250 -15.88 -11.70 13.12
N TRP A 251 -15.08 -11.33 14.11
CA TRP A 251 -13.81 -10.65 13.88
C TRP A 251 -12.78 -11.52 13.21
N GLU A 252 -12.63 -12.77 13.64
CA GLU A 252 -11.67 -13.68 13.03
C GLU A 252 -11.95 -13.86 11.53
N MET A 253 -13.23 -13.88 11.13
CA MET A 253 -13.63 -13.87 9.73
C MET A 253 -13.20 -12.58 9.00
N VAL A 254 -13.39 -11.41 9.62
CA VAL A 254 -12.96 -10.11 9.07
C VAL A 254 -11.44 -10.05 8.96
N ARG A 255 -10.72 -10.38 10.02
CA ARG A 255 -9.26 -10.41 10.07
C ARG A 255 -8.69 -11.35 9.02
N THR A 256 -9.24 -12.57 8.91
CA THR A 256 -8.86 -13.53 7.87
C THR A 256 -9.10 -12.94 6.49
N PHE A 257 -10.26 -12.33 6.22
CA PHE A 257 -10.52 -11.71 4.93
C PHE A 257 -9.52 -10.59 4.62
N LEU A 258 -9.31 -9.64 5.53
CA LEU A 258 -8.38 -8.52 5.34
C LEU A 258 -6.93 -8.98 5.13
N THR A 259 -6.50 -10.06 5.78
CA THR A 259 -5.13 -10.59 5.65
C THR A 259 -4.91 -11.48 4.43
N SER A 260 -5.94 -12.21 3.98
CA SER A 260 -5.80 -13.19 2.88
C SER A 260 -6.24 -12.65 1.52
N ASP A 261 -7.49 -12.21 1.41
CA ASP A 261 -8.17 -11.94 0.13
C ASP A 261 -8.52 -10.46 -0.07
N GLY A 262 -8.56 -9.70 1.02
CA GLY A 262 -8.97 -8.31 1.07
C GLY A 262 -7.80 -7.34 1.12
N LYS A 263 -6.61 -7.70 0.59
CA LYS A 263 -5.37 -6.93 0.74
C LYS A 263 -5.43 -5.49 0.21
N GLU A 264 -6.32 -5.24 -0.74
CA GLU A 264 -6.62 -3.90 -1.24
C GLU A 264 -7.45 -3.05 -0.27
N ASN A 265 -7.91 -3.62 0.87
CA ASN A 265 -8.73 -2.93 1.87
C ASN A 265 -7.84 -2.49 3.04
N LEU A 266 -7.48 -1.22 3.03
CA LEU A 266 -6.69 -0.56 4.08
C LEU A 266 -7.60 -0.18 5.24
N LEU A 267 -7.24 -0.55 6.47
CA LEU A 267 -8.00 -0.18 7.67
C LEU A 267 -7.89 1.33 7.90
N HIS A 268 -9.03 2.01 7.94
CA HIS A 268 -9.09 3.46 8.02
C HIS A 268 -9.49 3.95 9.42
N PHE A 269 -10.67 3.59 9.92
CA PHE A 269 -11.11 3.99 11.27
C PHE A 269 -12.11 2.98 11.85
N LEU A 270 -12.38 3.13 13.14
CA LEU A 270 -13.26 2.24 13.90
C LEU A 270 -14.46 3.02 14.41
N ALA A 271 -15.61 2.36 14.57
CA ALA A 271 -16.76 2.99 15.19
C ALA A 271 -17.55 2.07 16.11
N ILE A 272 -18.24 2.65 17.07
CA ILE A 272 -19.21 1.98 17.92
C ILE A 272 -20.59 2.64 17.82
N ASP A 273 -21.63 1.83 17.98
CA ASP A 273 -22.92 2.37 18.42
C ASP A 273 -22.83 2.61 19.94
N CYS A 274 -23.07 3.83 20.41
CA CYS A 274 -22.96 4.21 21.83
C CYS A 274 -24.23 3.86 22.62
N LEU A 275 -24.74 2.64 22.43
CA LEU A 275 -26.01 2.15 22.98
C LEU A 275 -25.78 1.10 24.05
N GLY A 276 -26.75 0.94 24.95
CA GLY A 276 -26.70 -0.08 25.99
C GLY A 276 -26.72 -1.51 25.43
N PRO A 277 -26.22 -2.52 26.18
CA PRO A 277 -26.05 -3.90 25.69
C PRO A 277 -27.32 -4.55 25.13
N HIS A 278 -28.49 -4.22 25.69
CA HIS A 278 -29.79 -4.75 25.25
C HIS A 278 -30.15 -4.36 23.81
N MET A 279 -29.53 -3.30 23.26
CA MET A 279 -29.73 -2.84 21.88
C MET A 279 -28.76 -3.48 20.89
N LYS A 280 -27.94 -4.45 21.33
CA LYS A 280 -26.89 -5.12 20.52
C LYS A 280 -25.99 -4.12 19.80
N PRO A 281 -25.27 -3.25 20.54
CA PRO A 281 -24.47 -2.17 19.96
C PRO A 281 -23.35 -2.74 19.09
N ARG A 282 -23.27 -2.29 17.84
CA ARG A 282 -22.27 -2.80 16.88
C ARG A 282 -20.88 -2.22 17.13
N PHE A 283 -19.87 -2.99 16.74
CA PHE A 283 -18.52 -2.51 16.48
C PHE A 283 -18.29 -2.54 14.97
N LYS A 284 -17.69 -1.51 14.40
CA LYS A 284 -17.57 -1.34 12.95
C LYS A 284 -16.12 -1.05 12.57
N VAL A 285 -15.64 -1.78 11.59
CA VAL A 285 -14.30 -1.63 11.03
C VAL A 285 -14.46 -1.03 9.64
N TYR A 286 -14.02 0.22 9.48
CA TYR A 286 -14.05 0.92 8.20
C TYR A 286 -12.74 0.68 7.47
N THR A 287 -12.86 0.33 6.20
CA THR A 287 -11.73 0.11 5.30
C THR A 287 -11.90 0.95 4.04
N HIS A 288 -10.79 1.21 3.36
CA HIS A 288 -10.72 1.89 2.07
C HIS A 288 -10.07 0.97 1.05
N THR A 289 -10.53 0.98 -0.20
CA THR A 289 -9.85 0.28 -1.29
C THR A 289 -9.78 1.12 -2.55
N HIS A 290 -8.68 1.03 -3.32
CA HIS A 290 -8.50 1.76 -4.57
C HIS A 290 -9.25 1.15 -5.77
N VAL A 291 -9.68 -0.11 -5.66
CA VAL A 291 -10.41 -0.79 -6.75
C VAL A 291 -11.89 -0.44 -6.75
N ASN A 292 -12.46 -0.24 -7.95
CA ASN A 292 -13.82 0.25 -8.13
C ASN A 292 -14.61 -0.48 -9.23
N SER A 293 -14.30 -1.75 -9.51
CA SER A 293 -15.05 -2.60 -10.44
C SER A 293 -16.20 -3.36 -9.75
N LEU A 294 -17.17 -3.85 -10.54
CA LEU A 294 -18.24 -4.71 -10.01
C LEU A 294 -17.68 -6.02 -9.43
N ALA A 295 -16.67 -6.62 -10.05
CA ALA A 295 -16.01 -7.81 -9.52
C ALA A 295 -15.36 -7.53 -8.16
N SER A 296 -14.69 -6.38 -8.01
CA SER A 296 -14.09 -5.95 -6.73
C SER A 296 -15.16 -5.75 -5.66
N ALA A 297 -16.27 -5.06 -5.99
CA ALA A 297 -17.37 -4.87 -5.07
C ALA A 297 -18.02 -6.20 -4.65
N ARG A 298 -18.17 -7.14 -5.58
CA ARG A 298 -18.69 -8.50 -5.31
C ARG A 298 -17.74 -9.27 -4.41
N HIS A 299 -16.45 -9.22 -4.68
CA HIS A 299 -15.43 -9.88 -3.86
C HIS A 299 -15.47 -9.38 -2.42
N VAL A 300 -15.53 -8.06 -2.22
CA VAL A 300 -15.56 -7.47 -0.88
C VAL A 300 -16.88 -7.74 -0.16
N ILE A 301 -18.03 -7.53 -0.81
CA ILE A 301 -19.34 -7.73 -0.17
C ILE A 301 -19.59 -9.20 0.19
N THR A 302 -18.91 -10.13 -0.48
CA THR A 302 -18.95 -11.56 -0.16
C THR A 302 -17.82 -12.00 0.76
N MET A 303 -16.92 -11.10 1.14
CA MET A 303 -15.69 -11.42 1.87
C MET A 303 -14.92 -12.56 1.21
N GLY A 304 -14.69 -12.47 -0.10
CA GLY A 304 -14.06 -13.54 -0.89
C GLY A 304 -14.88 -14.82 -0.96
N GLY A 305 -16.21 -14.71 -1.00
CA GLY A 305 -17.13 -15.85 -1.02
C GLY A 305 -17.45 -16.49 0.33
N ARG A 306 -16.97 -15.92 1.45
CA ARG A 306 -17.29 -16.39 2.82
C ARG A 306 -18.74 -16.10 3.22
N ILE A 307 -19.35 -15.07 2.65
CA ILE A 307 -20.77 -14.77 2.81
C ILE A 307 -21.49 -14.72 1.44
N PRO A 308 -22.79 -15.05 1.38
CA PRO A 308 -23.53 -15.12 0.12
C PRO A 308 -23.53 -13.79 -0.65
N SER A 309 -23.47 -13.88 -1.98
CA SER A 309 -23.55 -12.69 -2.83
C SER A 309 -24.96 -12.09 -2.82
N PRO A 310 -25.11 -10.78 -2.56
CA PRO A 310 -26.41 -10.14 -2.60
C PRO A 310 -26.93 -10.03 -4.03
N LYS A 311 -28.18 -10.46 -4.25
CA LYS A 311 -28.85 -10.43 -5.56
C LYS A 311 -28.97 -9.01 -6.13
N TYR A 312 -29.11 -8.00 -5.25
CA TYR A 312 -29.29 -6.60 -5.64
C TYR A 312 -28.04 -5.94 -6.22
N LEU A 313 -26.83 -6.50 -6.02
CA LEU A 313 -25.60 -5.79 -6.36
C LEU A 313 -25.50 -5.51 -7.86
N ASN A 314 -25.81 -6.50 -8.71
CA ASN A 314 -25.74 -6.35 -10.16
C ASN A 314 -26.74 -5.31 -10.70
N THR A 315 -27.88 -5.11 -10.01
CA THR A 315 -28.90 -4.14 -10.40
C THR A 315 -28.59 -2.73 -9.89
N LEU A 316 -27.97 -2.62 -8.71
CA LEU A 316 -27.66 -1.32 -8.10
C LEU A 316 -26.35 -0.73 -8.56
N TRP A 317 -25.37 -1.56 -8.85
CA TRP A 317 -24.04 -1.11 -9.24
C TRP A 317 -24.04 -0.09 -10.39
N PRO A 318 -24.79 -0.31 -11.49
CA PRO A 318 -24.84 0.67 -12.58
C PRO A 318 -25.43 2.02 -12.17
N LEU A 319 -26.35 2.04 -11.20
CA LEU A 319 -26.96 3.25 -10.68
C LEU A 319 -26.00 4.04 -9.78
N LEU A 320 -25.21 3.32 -8.96
CA LEU A 320 -24.23 3.91 -8.05
C LEU A 320 -23.00 4.45 -8.80
N MET A 321 -22.54 3.72 -9.83
CA MET A 321 -21.31 4.04 -10.55
C MET A 321 -21.53 4.83 -11.84
N ASP A 322 -22.78 5.20 -12.17
CA ASP A 322 -23.13 5.88 -13.43
C ASP A 322 -22.63 5.09 -14.66
N MET A 323 -23.12 3.85 -14.80
CA MET A 323 -22.73 2.86 -15.82
C MET A 323 -23.96 2.18 -16.49
N GLU A 324 -25.13 2.82 -16.46
CA GLU A 324 -26.37 2.25 -17.00
C GLU A 324 -26.29 1.93 -18.50
N ASP A 325 -25.41 2.62 -19.23
CA ASP A 325 -25.11 2.48 -20.66
C ASP A 325 -24.08 1.39 -21.01
N VAL A 326 -23.36 0.85 -20.03
CA VAL A 326 -22.36 -0.23 -20.22
C VAL A 326 -23.04 -1.60 -20.17
N SER A 327 -22.64 -2.63 -20.93
CA SER A 327 -23.25 -3.97 -20.77
C SER A 327 -22.77 -4.69 -19.49
N LEU A 328 -23.54 -5.66 -18.97
CA LEU A 328 -23.13 -6.41 -17.76
C LEU A 328 -21.78 -7.14 -17.94
N ALA A 329 -21.51 -7.68 -19.13
CA ALA A 329 -20.27 -8.39 -19.43
C ALA A 329 -19.05 -7.45 -19.41
N GLU A 330 -19.20 -6.22 -19.92
CA GLU A 330 -18.15 -5.21 -19.91
C GLU A 330 -17.94 -4.60 -18.51
N ARG A 331 -19.01 -4.46 -17.72
CA ARG A 331 -18.97 -3.87 -16.36
C ARG A 331 -18.14 -4.67 -15.37
N ASP A 332 -18.03 -5.99 -15.50
CA ASP A 332 -17.53 -6.84 -14.42
C ASP A 332 -16.07 -6.51 -14.05
N GLY A 333 -15.21 -6.30 -15.05
CA GLY A 333 -13.81 -5.92 -14.88
C GLY A 333 -13.51 -4.44 -15.11
N LEU A 334 -14.49 -3.62 -15.52
CA LEU A 334 -14.27 -2.22 -15.85
C LEU A 334 -14.00 -1.39 -14.59
N GLN A 335 -12.79 -0.85 -14.49
CA GLN A 335 -12.43 0.18 -13.52
C GLN A 335 -12.85 1.54 -14.07
N LYS A 336 -13.68 2.27 -13.33
CA LYS A 336 -14.09 3.61 -13.76
C LYS A 336 -12.97 4.62 -13.44
N PRO A 337 -12.60 5.49 -14.40
CA PRO A 337 -11.70 6.59 -14.12
C PRO A 337 -12.26 7.47 -12.99
N LEU A 338 -11.38 7.87 -12.08
CA LEU A 338 -11.70 8.78 -10.99
C LEU A 338 -11.69 10.22 -11.53
N ARG A 339 -12.66 11.03 -11.10
CA ARG A 339 -12.68 12.46 -11.40
C ARG A 339 -11.47 13.19 -10.78
N GLU A 340 -11.12 12.81 -9.55
CA GLU A 340 -9.92 13.28 -8.86
C GLU A 340 -9.10 12.05 -8.43
N PRO A 341 -8.20 11.54 -9.30
CA PRO A 341 -7.41 10.33 -9.03
C PRO A 341 -6.54 10.43 -7.78
N ASN A 342 -6.10 11.64 -7.42
CA ASN A 342 -5.26 11.91 -6.24
C ASN A 342 -6.08 12.18 -4.97
N SER A 343 -7.41 12.09 -5.03
CA SER A 343 -8.25 12.30 -3.85
C SER A 343 -8.21 11.09 -2.93
N LYS A 344 -8.01 11.33 -1.64
CA LYS A 344 -8.13 10.30 -0.59
C LYS A 344 -9.53 9.71 -0.45
N TYR A 345 -10.54 10.31 -1.09
CA TYR A 345 -11.92 9.79 -1.14
C TYR A 345 -12.19 9.08 -2.47
N CYS A 346 -11.23 8.28 -2.95
CA CYS A 346 -11.37 7.45 -4.14
C CYS A 346 -11.84 6.03 -3.82
N GLY A 347 -12.04 5.24 -4.88
CA GLY A 347 -12.27 3.80 -4.77
C GLY A 347 -13.59 3.42 -4.07
N LEU A 348 -13.58 2.34 -3.28
CA LEU A 348 -14.72 1.89 -2.47
C LEU A 348 -14.35 1.92 -0.99
N ASN A 349 -15.34 2.13 -0.13
CA ASN A 349 -15.14 2.22 1.31
C ASN A 349 -15.99 1.16 2.05
N PRO A 350 -15.56 -0.11 2.06
CA PRO A 350 -16.30 -1.17 2.72
C PRO A 350 -16.19 -1.08 4.24
N THR A 351 -17.25 -1.47 4.92
CA THR A 351 -17.36 -1.50 6.38
C THR A 351 -17.83 -2.86 6.83
N PHE A 352 -17.14 -3.44 7.81
CA PHE A 352 -17.53 -4.68 8.47
C PHE A 352 -18.20 -4.35 9.79
N GLU A 353 -19.51 -4.61 9.90
CA GLU A 353 -20.27 -4.42 11.13
C GLU A 353 -20.34 -5.75 11.91
N LEU A 354 -19.67 -5.78 13.06
CA LEU A 354 -19.70 -6.89 14.00
C LEU A 354 -20.86 -6.67 14.99
N VAL A 355 -21.76 -7.64 15.04
CA VAL A 355 -23.01 -7.57 15.82
C VAL A 355 -22.92 -8.55 16.99
N PRO A 356 -23.19 -8.12 18.24
CA PRO A 356 -23.20 -9.02 19.39
C PRO A 356 -24.11 -10.24 19.18
N GLY A 357 -23.59 -11.42 19.49
CA GLY A 357 -24.24 -12.72 19.29
C GLY A 357 -24.20 -13.27 17.86
N ASN A 358 -23.60 -12.58 16.88
CA ASN A 358 -23.49 -13.06 15.50
C ASN A 358 -22.04 -13.45 15.17
N ALA A 359 -21.85 -14.63 14.59
CA ALA A 359 -20.53 -15.14 14.18
C ALA A 359 -20.08 -14.70 12.78
N ALA A 360 -20.95 -14.01 12.03
CA ALA A 360 -20.63 -13.45 10.72
C ALA A 360 -20.89 -11.93 10.73
N PRO A 361 -19.99 -11.13 10.15
CA PRO A 361 -20.18 -9.69 10.07
C PRO A 361 -21.22 -9.34 9.01
N VAL A 362 -21.75 -8.12 9.10
CA VAL A 362 -22.55 -7.51 8.02
C VAL A 362 -21.64 -6.58 7.23
N VAL A 363 -21.56 -6.76 5.92
CA VAL A 363 -20.75 -5.90 5.05
C VAL A 363 -21.62 -4.78 4.48
N LYS A 364 -21.24 -3.53 4.79
CA LYS A 364 -21.84 -2.33 4.23
C LYS A 364 -20.85 -1.66 3.28
N MET A 365 -21.28 -1.37 2.06
CA MET A 365 -20.43 -0.75 1.04
C MET A 365 -20.74 0.75 0.94
N TYR A 366 -19.71 1.60 0.95
CA TYR A 366 -19.83 3.02 0.67
C TYR A 366 -19.13 3.36 -0.66
N VAL A 367 -19.81 4.15 -1.49
CA VAL A 367 -19.38 4.55 -2.83
C VAL A 367 -19.28 6.07 -2.89
N PRO A 368 -18.10 6.67 -3.09
CA PRO A 368 -17.92 8.10 -3.33
C PRO A 368 -18.53 8.54 -4.66
N THR A 369 -19.83 8.83 -4.67
CA THR A 369 -20.59 9.03 -5.92
C THR A 369 -20.10 10.20 -6.76
N TRP A 370 -19.56 11.25 -6.12
CA TRP A 370 -19.00 12.41 -6.81
C TRP A 370 -17.77 12.09 -7.67
N GLN A 371 -17.03 11.02 -7.35
CA GLN A 371 -15.88 10.56 -8.14
C GLN A 371 -16.28 9.93 -9.48
N TYR A 372 -17.51 9.39 -9.55
CA TYR A 372 -17.95 8.53 -10.64
C TYR A 372 -19.07 9.16 -11.48
N ALA A 373 -19.84 10.08 -10.91
CA ALA A 373 -20.96 10.69 -11.61
C ALA A 373 -20.51 11.73 -12.65
N ARG A 374 -21.19 11.74 -13.79
CA ARG A 374 -21.07 12.81 -14.81
C ARG A 374 -21.59 14.16 -14.32
N ASP A 375 -22.69 14.15 -13.58
CA ASP A 375 -23.38 15.34 -13.07
C ASP A 375 -24.27 15.01 -11.86
N GLU A 376 -24.55 16.03 -11.03
CA GLU A 376 -25.40 15.92 -9.83
C GLU A 376 -26.86 15.60 -10.11
N PRO A 377 -27.53 16.24 -11.10
CA PRO A 377 -28.89 15.83 -11.49
C PRO A 377 -28.96 14.35 -11.88
N GLY A 378 -27.90 13.81 -12.49
CA GLY A 378 -27.76 12.40 -12.79
C GLY A 378 -27.75 11.53 -11.53
N ILE A 379 -27.07 11.94 -10.47
CA ILE A 379 -27.08 11.23 -9.18
C ILE A 379 -28.50 11.18 -8.63
N VAL A 380 -29.19 12.32 -8.58
CA VAL A 380 -30.57 12.43 -8.09
C VAL A 380 -31.51 11.50 -8.88
N ARG A 381 -31.46 11.54 -10.22
CA ARG A 381 -32.27 10.65 -11.09
C ARG A 381 -31.99 9.17 -10.82
N ARG A 382 -30.73 8.79 -10.63
CA ARG A 382 -30.34 7.40 -10.35
C ARG A 382 -30.76 6.96 -8.95
N TYR A 383 -30.67 7.83 -7.94
CA TYR A 383 -31.18 7.56 -6.60
C TYR A 383 -32.71 7.40 -6.59
N GLN A 384 -33.44 8.26 -7.32
CA GLN A 384 -34.89 8.14 -7.49
C GLN A 384 -35.27 6.77 -8.08
N ARG A 385 -34.56 6.33 -9.12
CA ARG A 385 -34.74 5.00 -9.74
C ARG A 385 -34.35 3.86 -8.80
N LEU A 386 -33.30 4.03 -8.01
CA LEU A 386 -32.89 3.06 -7.00
C LEU A 386 -34.00 2.83 -5.98
N LEU A 387 -34.59 3.90 -5.43
CA LEU A 387 -35.67 3.77 -4.46
C LEU A 387 -36.90 3.06 -5.05
N GLN A 388 -37.26 3.41 -6.28
CA GLN A 388 -38.39 2.79 -7.00
C GLN A 388 -38.16 1.30 -7.28
N THR A 389 -36.98 0.94 -7.82
CA THR A 389 -36.67 -0.44 -8.22
C THR A 389 -36.45 -1.38 -7.04
N GLN A 390 -36.05 -0.86 -5.88
CA GLN A 390 -35.82 -1.64 -4.66
C GLN A 390 -36.98 -1.57 -3.66
N GLY A 391 -38.08 -0.88 -3.99
CA GLY A 391 -39.25 -0.78 -3.11
C GLY A 391 -38.97 -0.05 -1.78
N LEU A 392 -38.12 0.98 -1.81
CA LEU A 392 -37.68 1.71 -0.61
C LEU A 392 -38.54 2.93 -0.26
N GLY A 393 -39.80 2.93 -0.71
CA GLY A 393 -40.79 3.98 -0.49
C GLY A 393 -40.93 4.96 -1.66
N HIS A 394 -42.01 5.74 -1.62
CA HIS A 394 -42.32 6.77 -2.60
C HIS A 394 -41.87 8.13 -2.08
N TYR A 395 -40.58 8.42 -2.26
CA TYR A 395 -39.96 9.70 -1.92
C TYR A 395 -39.59 10.45 -3.20
N ASP A 396 -39.70 11.78 -3.18
CA ASP A 396 -39.20 12.66 -4.24
C ASP A 396 -37.83 13.21 -3.83
N ILE A 397 -36.76 12.57 -4.31
CA ILE A 397 -35.39 12.94 -3.95
C ILE A 397 -34.98 14.26 -4.58
N GLU A 398 -35.56 14.63 -5.73
CA GLU A 398 -35.28 15.93 -6.35
C GLU A 398 -35.81 17.06 -5.47
N ASP A 399 -37.04 16.95 -4.96
CA ASP A 399 -37.60 17.88 -3.98
C ASP A 399 -36.77 17.94 -2.68
N ALA A 400 -36.25 16.80 -2.22
CA ALA A 400 -35.39 16.72 -1.03
C ALA A 400 -34.13 17.58 -1.21
N VAL A 401 -33.48 17.46 -2.36
CA VAL A 401 -32.24 18.17 -2.67
C VAL A 401 -32.52 19.65 -2.91
N GLN A 402 -33.56 19.97 -3.69
CA GLN A 402 -33.94 21.36 -4.00
C GLN A 402 -34.36 22.14 -2.75
N SER A 403 -35.12 21.51 -1.84
CA SER A 403 -35.57 22.15 -0.59
C SER A 403 -34.44 22.45 0.40
N VAL A 404 -33.27 21.84 0.20
CA VAL A 404 -32.09 22.02 1.06
C VAL A 404 -31.05 22.92 0.40
N PHE A 405 -30.82 22.78 -0.91
CA PHE A 405 -29.68 23.37 -1.62
C PHE A 405 -30.07 24.32 -2.77
N GLY A 406 -31.37 24.50 -3.05
CA GLY A 406 -31.85 25.42 -4.10
C GLY A 406 -31.70 24.87 -5.53
N GLU A 407 -31.66 25.78 -6.52
CA GLU A 407 -31.52 25.44 -7.94
C GLU A 407 -30.05 25.24 -8.38
N GLU A 408 -29.07 25.54 -7.53
CA GLU A 408 -27.65 25.40 -7.86
C GLU A 408 -27.27 23.92 -7.96
N ARG A 409 -26.92 23.51 -9.19
CA ARG A 409 -26.62 22.12 -9.58
C ARG A 409 -25.12 21.93 -9.82
N ASP A 410 -24.29 22.46 -8.92
CA ASP A 410 -22.84 22.29 -9.01
C ASP A 410 -22.42 20.93 -8.42
N THR A 411 -21.40 20.33 -9.03
CA THR A 411 -20.92 19.00 -8.69
C THR A 411 -20.21 18.91 -7.34
N GLY A 412 -20.43 17.83 -6.58
CA GLY A 412 -19.81 17.61 -5.27
C GLY A 412 -20.75 17.79 -4.07
N LEU A 413 -22.07 17.70 -4.26
CA LEU A 413 -23.03 17.72 -3.16
C LEU A 413 -23.20 16.33 -2.54
N HIS A 414 -23.36 15.31 -3.38
CA HIS A 414 -23.51 13.93 -2.94
C HIS A 414 -22.14 13.30 -2.66
N ASN A 415 -21.70 13.41 -1.41
CA ASN A 415 -20.45 12.83 -0.92
C ASN A 415 -20.37 11.33 -1.20
N MET A 416 -21.38 10.58 -0.76
CA MET A 416 -21.37 9.13 -0.88
C MET A 416 -22.80 8.57 -0.99
N ALA A 417 -22.87 7.35 -1.52
CA ALA A 417 -23.96 6.42 -1.27
C ALA A 417 -23.46 5.27 -0.40
N SER A 418 -24.36 4.64 0.35
CA SER A 418 -24.06 3.33 0.93
C SER A 418 -25.19 2.34 0.75
N ILE A 419 -24.82 1.07 0.63
CA ILE A 419 -25.73 -0.08 0.51
C ILE A 419 -25.34 -1.17 1.50
N VAL A 420 -26.34 -1.83 2.08
CA VAL A 420 -26.16 -2.98 2.98
C VAL A 420 -27.36 -3.91 2.86
N SER A 421 -27.14 -5.22 2.94
CA SER A 421 -28.25 -6.18 2.98
C SER A 421 -29.13 -5.90 4.19
N ALA A 422 -30.44 -5.88 3.96
CA ALA A 422 -31.43 -5.89 5.04
C ALA A 422 -31.38 -7.24 5.78
N ARG A 423 -32.09 -7.33 6.91
CA ARG A 423 -32.07 -8.53 7.77
C ARG A 423 -32.60 -9.80 7.08
N ASP A 424 -33.41 -9.65 6.04
CA ASP A 424 -33.94 -10.75 5.24
C ASP A 424 -32.89 -11.32 4.26
N GLY A 425 -31.74 -10.65 4.08
CA GLY A 425 -30.67 -11.06 3.17
C GLY A 425 -31.00 -10.89 1.68
N GLU A 426 -32.23 -10.52 1.34
CA GLU A 426 -32.69 -10.33 -0.04
C GLU A 426 -32.88 -8.86 -0.39
N SER A 427 -33.38 -8.07 0.56
CA SER A 427 -33.62 -6.65 0.37
C SER A 427 -32.37 -5.83 0.71
N VAL A 428 -32.35 -4.58 0.27
CA VAL A 428 -31.23 -3.65 0.46
C VAL A 428 -31.67 -2.44 1.27
N ALA A 429 -30.83 -1.96 2.18
CA ALA A 429 -30.96 -0.62 2.74
C ALA A 429 -29.98 0.31 2.02
N PHE A 430 -30.45 1.52 1.73
CA PHE A 430 -29.71 2.54 1.00
C PHE A 430 -29.56 3.79 1.88
N THR A 431 -28.44 4.49 1.77
CA THR A 431 -28.26 5.79 2.44
C THR A 431 -27.56 6.76 1.49
N ALA A 432 -28.16 7.94 1.31
CA ALA A 432 -27.56 9.06 0.60
C ALA A 432 -26.89 10.00 1.60
N TYR A 433 -25.64 10.39 1.33
CA TYR A 433 -24.84 11.31 2.14
C TYR A 433 -24.61 12.61 1.38
N LEU A 434 -24.94 13.73 2.02
CA LEU A 434 -24.96 15.08 1.45
C LEU A 434 -24.02 15.96 2.27
N GLY A 435 -23.06 16.60 1.58
CA GLY A 435 -22.10 17.52 2.17
C GLY A 435 -22.43 18.96 1.79
N PRO A 436 -23.05 19.77 2.67
CA PRO A 436 -23.24 21.20 2.40
C PRO A 436 -21.90 21.90 2.15
N ARG A 437 -21.87 22.93 1.31
CA ARG A 437 -20.69 23.77 1.15
C ARG A 437 -20.58 24.74 2.33
N PHE A 438 -19.42 24.73 2.97
CA PHE A 438 -19.19 25.42 4.24
C PHE A 438 -18.40 26.72 4.12
N TRP A 439 -17.70 26.90 3.00
CA TRP A 439 -16.58 27.83 2.92
C TRP A 439 -16.75 28.95 1.89
N GLU A 440 -17.81 28.90 1.08
CA GLU A 440 -18.10 29.87 0.01
C GLU A 440 -18.41 31.29 0.53
N GLY A 441 -18.77 31.44 1.82
CA GLY A 441 -19.00 32.74 2.47
C GLY A 441 -17.74 33.45 3.01
N LEU A 442 -16.57 32.80 2.99
CA LEU A 442 -15.31 33.36 3.50
C LEU A 442 -14.50 34.13 2.44
N SER A 443 -14.79 33.93 1.15
CA SER A 443 -14.14 34.61 0.02
C SER A 443 -14.54 36.08 -0.14
N GLN A 444 -15.71 36.50 0.39
CA GLN A 444 -16.22 37.87 0.22
C GLN A 444 -15.54 38.93 1.12
N LYS A 445 -14.55 38.56 1.93
CA LYS A 445 -13.80 39.49 2.81
C LYS A 445 -12.37 39.79 2.34
N GLY A 446 -12.15 39.85 1.04
CA GLY A 446 -10.96 40.49 0.46
C GLY A 446 -9.64 39.73 0.66
N ALA A 447 -9.70 38.43 0.96
CA ALA A 447 -8.57 37.54 0.72
C ALA A 447 -8.91 36.76 -0.55
N ASP A 448 -8.13 36.95 -1.61
CA ASP A 448 -8.13 36.09 -2.79
C ASP A 448 -7.73 34.67 -2.35
N VAL A 449 -8.69 33.92 -1.81
CA VAL A 449 -8.56 32.48 -1.62
C VAL A 449 -8.90 31.86 -2.96
N HIS A 450 -7.94 31.89 -3.87
CA HIS A 450 -7.92 30.97 -4.99
C HIS A 450 -8.08 29.56 -4.42
N TRP A 451 -9.09 28.81 -4.89
CA TRP A 451 -9.19 27.37 -4.63
C TRP A 451 -7.91 26.73 -5.17
N PRO A 452 -6.95 26.30 -4.34
CA PRO A 452 -5.70 25.81 -4.85
C PRO A 452 -5.98 24.42 -5.43
N VAL A 453 -6.11 24.36 -6.74
CA VAL A 453 -5.99 23.12 -7.53
C VAL A 453 -4.51 22.67 -7.55
N GLU A 454 -3.60 23.47 -7.01
CA GLU A 454 -2.17 23.22 -6.97
C GLU A 454 -1.67 23.05 -5.52
N ALA A 455 -1.04 21.90 -5.28
CA ALA A 455 -0.35 21.46 -4.06
C ALA A 455 -1.22 21.35 -2.80
N HIS A 456 -1.77 20.15 -2.55
CA HIS A 456 -2.21 19.75 -1.21
C HIS A 456 -0.99 19.74 -0.27
N PRO A 457 -0.88 20.61 0.75
CA PRO A 457 0.07 20.38 1.82
C PRO A 457 -0.35 19.11 2.57
N HIS A 458 0.61 18.22 2.82
CA HIS A 458 0.46 16.92 3.49
C HIS A 458 -0.59 16.95 4.61
N ILE A 459 -1.71 16.23 4.43
CA ILE A 459 -2.77 16.15 5.44
C ILE A 459 -2.39 15.08 6.46
N PRO A 460 -2.25 15.40 7.76
CA PRO A 460 -1.70 14.51 8.78
C PRO A 460 -2.42 13.16 9.00
N TRP A 461 -3.62 13.00 8.43
CA TRP A 461 -4.51 11.86 8.65
C TRP A 461 -4.82 11.04 7.39
N SER A 462 -4.20 11.34 6.24
CA SER A 462 -4.38 10.47 5.07
C SER A 462 -3.71 9.12 5.31
N ALA A 463 -4.28 8.04 4.76
CA ALA A 463 -3.64 6.72 4.80
C ALA A 463 -2.23 6.79 4.18
N GLU A 464 -2.01 7.65 3.18
CA GLU A 464 -0.71 7.88 2.52
C GLU A 464 0.25 8.73 3.36
N VAL A 465 -0.16 9.79 4.06
CA VAL A 465 0.73 10.54 4.99
C VAL A 465 0.98 9.75 6.25
N PHE A 466 0.01 8.97 6.72
CA PHE A 466 0.23 8.00 7.78
C PHE A 466 1.08 6.85 7.27
N GLU A 467 0.95 6.38 6.04
CA GLU A 467 1.86 5.41 5.43
C GLU A 467 3.21 6.03 5.11
N GLU A 468 3.37 7.31 4.82
CA GLU A 468 4.66 7.98 4.65
C GLU A 468 5.32 8.17 6.01
N THR A 469 4.57 8.65 7.01
CA THR A 469 5.02 8.78 8.41
C THR A 469 5.28 7.42 9.05
N VAL A 470 4.43 6.41 8.78
CA VAL A 470 4.60 5.02 9.23
C VAL A 470 5.63 4.31 8.39
N ASN A 471 5.81 4.54 7.10
CA ASN A 471 6.89 3.93 6.31
C ASN A 471 8.24 4.57 6.70
N GLU A 472 8.27 5.85 7.09
CA GLU A 472 9.44 6.51 7.70
C GLU A 472 9.67 6.10 9.17
N VAL A 473 8.63 5.78 9.95
CA VAL A 473 8.76 5.15 11.27
C VAL A 473 9.13 3.66 11.15
N SER A 474 8.64 2.97 10.12
CA SER A 474 8.91 1.56 9.79
C SER A 474 10.26 1.38 9.13
N LEU A 475 10.85 2.45 8.60
CA LEU A 475 12.28 2.54 8.29
C LEU A 475 13.16 2.37 9.55
N GLN A 476 12.61 2.45 10.77
CA GLN A 476 13.34 2.22 12.02
C GLN A 476 12.80 1.09 12.93
N LEU A 477 11.60 0.57 12.70
CA LEU A 477 11.11 -0.65 13.37
C LEU A 477 10.78 -1.70 12.31
N LYS A 478 11.79 -2.53 12.03
CA LYS A 478 11.71 -3.68 11.13
C LYS A 478 10.62 -4.67 11.58
N PHE A 479 9.45 -4.61 10.96
CA PHE A 479 8.66 -5.79 10.62
C PHE A 479 8.02 -5.59 9.23
N PRO A 480 8.11 -6.58 8.33
CA PRO A 480 7.79 -6.40 6.92
C PRO A 480 6.28 -6.34 6.65
N ASN A 481 5.86 -5.29 5.93
CA ASN A 481 4.66 -5.31 5.10
C ASN A 481 4.61 -6.64 4.33
N THR A 482 3.63 -7.48 4.63
CA THR A 482 3.29 -8.63 3.79
C THR A 482 2.41 -8.17 2.64
N SER A 483 2.95 -7.29 1.81
CA SER A 483 2.38 -7.07 0.48
C SER A 483 2.29 -8.44 -0.19
N ALA A 484 1.08 -8.85 -0.59
CA ALA A 484 1.03 -9.73 -1.76
C ALA A 484 1.83 -8.98 -2.82
N LEU A 485 2.80 -9.66 -3.42
CA LEU A 485 3.55 -9.18 -4.58
C LEU A 485 2.54 -8.59 -5.57
N SER A 486 2.39 -7.26 -5.55
CA SER A 486 1.69 -6.55 -6.60
C SER A 486 2.45 -6.86 -7.89
N ALA A 487 1.74 -6.91 -9.01
CA ALA A 487 2.44 -6.98 -10.29
C ALA A 487 3.45 -5.81 -10.32
N PRO A 488 4.72 -6.06 -10.66
CA PRO A 488 5.71 -4.99 -10.67
C PRO A 488 5.19 -3.86 -11.56
N PRO A 489 5.17 -2.60 -11.07
CA PRO A 489 4.65 -1.49 -11.84
C PRO A 489 5.47 -1.29 -13.13
N PRO A 490 4.91 -0.61 -14.15
CA PRO A 490 5.72 -0.17 -15.28
C PRO A 490 6.93 0.63 -14.79
N VAL A 491 8.11 0.32 -15.35
CA VAL A 491 9.36 0.98 -14.99
C VAL A 491 9.83 1.93 -16.09
N HIS A 492 10.57 2.99 -15.73
CA HIS A 492 10.99 4.04 -16.66
C HIS A 492 12.25 3.68 -17.46
N SER A 493 13.06 2.74 -16.97
CA SER A 493 14.25 2.24 -17.66
C SER A 493 14.49 0.75 -17.38
N ALA A 494 15.34 0.12 -18.19
CA ALA A 494 15.77 -1.26 -17.91
C ALA A 494 16.63 -1.38 -16.64
N LEU A 495 17.23 -0.30 -16.11
CA LEU A 495 17.91 -0.31 -14.81
C LEU A 495 16.93 -0.48 -13.65
N ASP A 496 15.74 0.10 -13.78
CA ASP A 496 14.68 0.07 -12.77
C ASP A 496 14.02 -1.31 -12.68
N ALA A 497 14.22 -2.16 -13.70
CA ALA A 497 13.81 -3.56 -13.70
C ALA A 497 14.75 -4.49 -12.90
N ILE A 498 15.86 -3.97 -12.34
CA ILE A 498 16.75 -4.74 -11.48
C ILE A 498 16.10 -4.85 -10.08
N GLY A 499 15.84 -6.09 -9.67
CA GLY A 499 15.31 -6.43 -8.36
C GLY A 499 13.90 -7.02 -8.38
N ASN A 500 13.29 -7.14 -7.20
CA ASN A 500 11.93 -7.68 -7.02
C ASN A 500 11.70 -9.08 -7.62
N ALA A 501 12.77 -9.89 -7.72
CA ALA A 501 12.67 -11.22 -8.30
C ALA A 501 11.80 -12.14 -7.41
N PRO A 502 10.95 -13.01 -7.98
CA PRO A 502 10.15 -13.94 -7.19
C PRO A 502 10.99 -15.04 -6.52
N CYS A 503 10.48 -15.61 -5.43
CA CYS A 503 10.97 -16.85 -4.85
C CYS A 503 10.08 -18.02 -5.26
N VAL A 504 10.69 -19.11 -5.76
CA VAL A 504 9.98 -20.33 -6.13
C VAL A 504 10.29 -21.45 -5.15
N ARG A 505 9.27 -22.09 -4.60
CA ARG A 505 9.42 -23.30 -3.79
C ARG A 505 9.78 -24.48 -4.68
N LEU A 506 10.90 -25.14 -4.39
CA LEU A 506 11.29 -26.40 -5.03
C LEU A 506 10.43 -27.53 -4.46
N ARG A 507 10.04 -28.51 -5.30
CA ARG A 507 9.08 -29.55 -4.91
C ARG A 507 9.58 -30.96 -5.18
N LYS A 508 10.11 -31.23 -6.37
CA LYS A 508 10.50 -32.58 -6.81
C LYS A 508 11.92 -32.93 -6.42
N VAL A 509 12.83 -31.95 -6.37
CA VAL A 509 14.22 -32.20 -6.00
C VAL A 509 14.45 -32.27 -4.49
N VAL A 510 13.46 -31.81 -3.70
CA VAL A 510 13.48 -31.80 -2.23
C VAL A 510 13.08 -33.17 -1.69
N PRO A 511 13.94 -33.86 -0.91
CA PRO A 511 13.57 -35.13 -0.28
C PRO A 511 12.42 -35.01 0.72
N GLU A 512 11.62 -36.06 0.85
CA GLU A 512 10.55 -36.13 1.84
C GLU A 512 11.10 -35.97 3.28
N GLY A 513 10.34 -35.31 4.15
CA GLY A 513 10.74 -35.05 5.54
C GLY A 513 11.82 -33.96 5.71
N SER A 514 12.14 -33.22 4.65
CA SER A 514 13.08 -32.09 4.72
C SER A 514 12.35 -30.76 4.93
N ALA A 515 13.12 -29.71 5.26
CA ALA A 515 12.65 -28.33 5.27
C ALA A 515 12.19 -27.88 3.87
N ASP A 516 11.38 -26.82 3.83
CA ASP A 516 11.01 -26.20 2.57
C ASP A 516 12.19 -25.45 1.96
N VAL A 517 12.49 -25.74 0.69
CA VAL A 517 13.57 -25.05 -0.04
C VAL A 517 12.98 -24.09 -1.06
N TYR A 518 13.40 -22.84 -0.98
CA TYR A 518 13.01 -21.79 -1.92
C TYR A 518 14.23 -21.26 -2.68
N LEU A 519 13.99 -20.94 -3.95
CA LEU A 519 14.98 -20.40 -4.86
C LEU A 519 14.57 -18.98 -5.30
N LYS A 520 15.33 -17.97 -4.88
CA LYS A 520 15.18 -16.58 -5.31
C LYS A 520 15.67 -16.44 -6.76
N LEU A 521 14.77 -16.12 -7.69
CA LEU A 521 15.02 -16.14 -9.13
C LEU A 521 15.75 -14.89 -9.66
N GLU A 522 16.91 -14.55 -9.09
CA GLU A 522 17.73 -13.42 -9.55
C GLU A 522 18.24 -13.57 -11.00
N SER A 523 18.08 -14.75 -11.59
CA SER A 523 18.23 -15.00 -13.02
C SER A 523 17.18 -14.30 -13.90
N LEU A 524 16.17 -13.63 -13.31
CA LEU A 524 15.15 -12.84 -14.01
C LEU A 524 15.48 -11.34 -14.10
N ASN A 525 16.59 -10.88 -13.52
CA ASN A 525 17.09 -9.53 -13.76
C ASN A 525 17.43 -9.33 -15.26
N PRO A 526 17.54 -8.08 -15.76
CA PRO A 526 17.71 -7.77 -17.19
C PRO A 526 18.80 -8.55 -17.95
N THR A 527 19.97 -8.78 -17.35
CA THR A 527 21.04 -9.59 -17.98
C THR A 527 20.96 -11.08 -17.65
N GLY A 528 19.91 -11.47 -16.94
CA GLY A 528 19.68 -12.81 -16.40
C GLY A 528 20.71 -13.18 -15.33
N SER A 529 21.05 -12.23 -14.43
CA SER A 529 22.10 -12.39 -13.42
C SER A 529 21.82 -11.60 -12.14
N TYR A 530 22.11 -12.20 -10.98
CA TYR A 530 22.13 -11.48 -9.69
C TYR A 530 23.21 -10.37 -9.63
N LYS A 531 24.17 -10.36 -10.56
CA LYS A 531 25.22 -9.35 -10.64
C LYS A 531 24.73 -8.00 -11.20
N ASP A 532 23.50 -7.93 -11.71
CA ASP A 532 22.86 -6.66 -12.11
C ASP A 532 22.80 -5.69 -10.94
N ARG A 533 22.49 -6.20 -9.73
CA ARG A 533 22.51 -5.43 -8.50
C ARG A 533 23.89 -4.87 -8.16
N LEU A 534 24.93 -5.71 -8.29
CA LEU A 534 26.31 -5.28 -8.03
C LEU A 534 26.73 -4.17 -9.01
N ALA A 535 26.44 -4.33 -10.29
CA ALA A 535 26.82 -3.36 -11.31
C ALA A 535 26.10 -2.02 -11.10
N ARG A 536 24.79 -2.04 -10.83
CA ARG A 536 24.02 -0.83 -10.52
C ARG A 536 24.59 -0.10 -9.31
N ALA A 537 24.78 -0.81 -8.19
CA ALA A 537 25.32 -0.23 -6.97
C ALA A 537 26.70 0.41 -7.15
N ILE A 538 27.65 -0.30 -7.76
CA ILE A 538 29.02 0.22 -7.95
C ILE A 538 29.00 1.53 -8.74
N VAL A 539 28.22 1.58 -9.82
CA VAL A 539 28.17 2.77 -10.68
C VAL A 539 27.44 3.91 -9.97
N GLU A 540 26.28 3.66 -9.37
CA GLU A 540 25.48 4.71 -8.73
C GLU A 540 26.14 5.29 -7.47
N GLU A 541 26.82 4.48 -6.67
CA GLU A 541 27.55 4.97 -5.51
C GLU A 541 28.79 5.79 -5.93
N ALA A 542 29.46 5.41 -7.02
CA ALA A 542 30.53 6.20 -7.60
C ALA A 542 30.02 7.53 -8.19
N GLU A 543 28.82 7.55 -8.78
CA GLU A 543 28.15 8.77 -9.23
C GLU A 543 27.81 9.69 -8.04
N LYS A 544 27.22 9.14 -6.97
CA LYS A 544 26.86 9.90 -5.76
C LYS A 544 28.06 10.58 -5.10
N ARG A 545 29.22 9.90 -5.09
CA ARG A 545 30.47 10.48 -4.58
C ARG A 545 31.18 11.41 -5.57
N GLY A 546 30.69 11.50 -6.80
CA GLY A 546 31.28 12.31 -7.87
C GLY A 546 32.55 11.72 -8.50
N ASN A 547 32.90 10.47 -8.19
CA ASN A 547 33.99 9.72 -8.84
C ASN A 547 33.67 9.41 -10.31
N LEU A 548 32.38 9.24 -10.63
CA LEU A 548 31.87 9.11 -11.98
C LEU A 548 30.89 10.25 -12.27
N ARG A 549 30.87 10.73 -13.51
CA ARG A 549 29.89 11.70 -14.01
C ARG A 549 29.34 11.20 -15.34
N PRO A 550 28.02 11.01 -15.46
CA PRO A 550 27.41 10.57 -16.71
C PRO A 550 27.83 11.46 -17.88
N HIS A 551 28.01 10.88 -19.06
CA HIS A 551 28.33 11.60 -20.31
C HIS A 551 29.65 12.40 -20.31
N ALA A 552 30.50 12.28 -19.30
CA ALA A 552 31.84 12.90 -19.28
C ALA A 552 32.89 12.12 -20.11
N GLY A 553 32.50 11.03 -20.77
CA GLY A 553 33.39 10.17 -21.56
C GLY A 553 34.26 9.24 -20.71
N SER A 554 33.89 8.98 -19.46
CA SER A 554 34.58 8.02 -18.57
C SER A 554 34.36 6.58 -19.02
N THR A 555 35.34 5.72 -18.76
CA THR A 555 35.27 4.27 -19.05
C THR A 555 35.43 3.48 -17.77
N ILE A 556 34.50 2.56 -17.51
CA ILE A 556 34.60 1.64 -16.38
C ILE A 556 35.44 0.43 -16.81
N VAL A 557 36.34 -0.02 -15.94
CA VAL A 557 37.26 -1.14 -16.20
C VAL A 557 37.05 -2.22 -15.14
N GLU A 558 36.94 -3.48 -15.55
CA GLU A 558 36.80 -4.60 -14.63
C GLU A 558 37.48 -5.89 -15.15
N ALA A 559 38.16 -6.58 -14.24
CA ALA A 559 38.61 -7.95 -14.45
C ALA A 559 37.47 -8.94 -14.15
N THR A 560 36.98 -9.67 -15.16
CA THR A 560 35.73 -10.42 -15.02
C THR A 560 35.72 -11.75 -15.77
N GLY A 561 35.05 -12.76 -15.21
CA GLY A 561 34.68 -14.00 -15.92
C GLY A 561 33.38 -13.89 -16.72
N GLY A 562 32.86 -12.68 -16.92
CA GLY A 562 31.66 -12.39 -17.71
C GLY A 562 30.35 -12.32 -16.92
N SER A 563 30.24 -12.99 -15.76
CA SER A 563 29.05 -12.90 -14.90
C SER A 563 28.86 -11.50 -14.30
N THR A 564 29.95 -10.78 -14.01
CA THR A 564 29.93 -9.37 -13.58
C THR A 564 30.06 -8.42 -14.78
N GLY A 565 30.82 -8.81 -15.80
CA GLY A 565 31.06 -7.96 -16.96
C GLY A 565 29.84 -7.70 -17.83
N SER A 566 28.96 -8.70 -18.04
CA SER A 566 27.71 -8.48 -18.79
C SER A 566 26.80 -7.44 -18.10
N PRO A 567 26.54 -7.53 -16.78
CA PRO A 567 25.88 -6.48 -16.01
C PRO A 567 26.55 -5.09 -16.10
N LEU A 568 27.87 -5.01 -15.94
CA LEU A 568 28.58 -3.72 -16.01
C LEU A 568 28.46 -3.11 -17.41
N ALA A 569 28.61 -3.92 -18.47
CA ALA A 569 28.41 -3.47 -19.85
C ALA A 569 27.00 -2.88 -20.02
N PHE A 570 25.96 -3.62 -19.59
CA PHE A 570 24.57 -3.19 -19.62
C PHE A 570 24.33 -1.85 -18.89
N VAL A 571 24.82 -1.73 -17.64
CA VAL A 571 24.68 -0.49 -16.87
C VAL A 571 25.44 0.67 -17.52
N CYS A 572 26.64 0.42 -18.03
CA CYS A 572 27.44 1.41 -18.76
C CYS A 572 26.71 1.91 -20.01
N THR A 573 26.09 1.01 -20.79
CA THR A 573 25.27 1.39 -21.96
C THR A 573 24.17 2.37 -21.58
N LEU A 574 23.42 2.07 -20.52
CA LEU A 574 22.26 2.87 -20.11
C LEU A 574 22.66 4.20 -19.47
N LYS A 575 23.79 4.27 -18.77
CA LYS A 575 24.30 5.49 -18.13
C LYS A 575 25.30 6.28 -18.98
N GLY A 576 25.60 5.82 -20.20
CA GLY A 576 26.46 6.52 -21.15
C GLY A 576 27.96 6.46 -20.82
N TYR A 577 28.43 5.35 -20.23
CA TYR A 577 29.84 5.08 -19.97
C TYR A 577 30.43 4.11 -21.00
N GLY A 578 31.73 4.23 -21.27
CA GLY A 578 32.48 3.15 -21.91
C GLY A 578 32.68 1.99 -20.93
N PHE A 579 32.81 0.76 -21.43
CA PHE A 579 33.18 -0.39 -20.60
C PHE A 579 34.35 -1.16 -21.21
N HIS A 580 35.40 -1.36 -20.44
CA HIS A 580 36.57 -2.17 -20.78
C HIS A 580 36.61 -3.41 -19.88
N ALA A 581 36.21 -4.55 -20.45
CA ALA A 581 36.24 -5.84 -19.77
C ALA A 581 37.58 -6.54 -20.01
N VAL A 582 38.39 -6.71 -18.96
CA VAL A 582 39.53 -7.63 -19.01
C VAL A 582 39.00 -9.03 -18.68
N CYS A 583 38.95 -9.91 -19.68
CA CYS A 583 38.37 -11.25 -19.60
C CYS A 583 39.37 -12.32 -20.07
N SER A 584 38.96 -13.59 -20.12
CA SER A 584 39.78 -14.71 -20.59
C SER A 584 38.99 -15.63 -21.51
N ASP A 585 39.70 -16.35 -22.37
CA ASP A 585 39.17 -17.30 -23.34
C ASP A 585 38.62 -18.60 -22.71
N VAL A 586 38.86 -18.82 -21.42
CA VAL A 586 38.34 -19.98 -20.67
C VAL A 586 36.89 -19.85 -20.20
N PHE A 587 36.33 -18.63 -20.22
CA PHE A 587 34.96 -18.37 -19.81
C PHE A 587 33.98 -18.58 -20.97
N ALA A 588 32.70 -18.79 -20.65
CA ALA A 588 31.69 -19.07 -21.67
C ALA A 588 31.64 -18.01 -22.77
N LYS A 589 31.69 -18.45 -24.04
CA LYS A 589 31.69 -17.58 -25.23
C LYS A 589 30.45 -16.70 -25.30
N GLU A 590 29.33 -17.20 -24.80
CA GLU A 590 28.06 -16.48 -24.67
C GLU A 590 28.24 -15.21 -23.83
N LYS A 591 28.98 -15.27 -22.72
CA LYS A 591 29.23 -14.11 -21.86
C LYS A 591 30.11 -13.07 -22.53
N LEU A 592 31.15 -13.50 -23.25
CA LEU A 592 32.00 -12.60 -24.05
C LEU A 592 31.19 -11.85 -25.11
N ARG A 593 30.34 -12.59 -25.83
CA ARG A 593 29.45 -12.03 -26.86
C ARG A 593 28.41 -11.09 -26.28
N THR A 594 27.85 -11.40 -25.11
CA THR A 594 26.89 -10.52 -24.43
C THR A 594 27.52 -9.20 -24.01
N MET A 595 28.74 -9.22 -23.46
CA MET A 595 29.46 -7.97 -23.14
C MET A 595 29.69 -7.12 -24.38
N ALA A 596 30.18 -7.72 -25.47
CA ALA A 596 30.40 -7.02 -26.74
C ALA A 596 29.09 -6.46 -27.34
N ALA A 597 27.97 -7.18 -27.21
CA ALA A 597 26.66 -6.74 -27.67
C ALA A 597 26.16 -5.48 -26.93
N PHE A 598 26.53 -5.32 -25.65
CA PHE A 598 26.30 -4.08 -24.89
C PHE A 598 27.35 -2.99 -25.15
N GLY A 599 28.24 -3.18 -26.13
CA GLY A 599 29.23 -2.19 -26.52
C GLY A 599 30.51 -2.19 -25.68
N ALA A 600 30.77 -3.25 -24.92
CA ALA A 600 32.03 -3.40 -24.19
C ALA A 600 33.21 -3.63 -25.13
N PHE A 601 34.36 -3.02 -24.82
CA PHE A 601 35.65 -3.48 -25.31
C PHE A 601 36.10 -4.68 -24.48
N VAL A 602 36.23 -5.85 -25.11
CA VAL A 602 36.58 -7.10 -24.44
C VAL A 602 38.04 -7.46 -24.72
N ASP A 603 38.90 -7.29 -23.73
CA ASP A 603 40.32 -7.58 -23.78
C ASP A 603 40.61 -8.99 -23.23
N ILE A 604 41.10 -9.89 -24.07
CA ILE A 604 41.27 -11.32 -23.76
C ILE A 604 42.68 -11.63 -23.25
N VAL A 605 42.75 -12.11 -22.01
CA VAL A 605 43.93 -12.75 -21.40
C VAL A 605 43.85 -14.26 -21.62
N HIS A 606 44.81 -14.84 -22.32
CA HIS A 606 44.78 -16.27 -22.65
C HIS A 606 45.27 -17.12 -21.48
N SER A 607 44.52 -18.18 -21.13
CA SER A 607 44.97 -19.15 -20.12
C SER A 607 45.88 -20.21 -20.75
N PRO A 608 47.08 -20.47 -20.20
CA PRO A 608 47.97 -21.52 -20.72
C PRO A 608 47.39 -22.94 -20.68
N THR A 609 46.40 -23.19 -19.81
CA THR A 609 45.84 -24.53 -19.57
C THR A 609 44.45 -24.73 -20.17
N GLY A 610 43.86 -23.68 -20.76
CA GLY A 610 42.46 -23.70 -21.19
C GLY A 610 41.44 -23.85 -20.04
N LYS A 611 41.86 -23.70 -18.77
CA LYS A 611 41.01 -23.77 -17.57
C LYS A 611 41.25 -22.56 -16.65
N ILE A 612 40.36 -22.40 -15.67
CA ILE A 612 40.55 -21.45 -14.57
C ILE A 612 41.66 -21.99 -13.65
N THR A 613 42.75 -21.23 -13.52
CA THR A 613 43.87 -21.52 -12.62
C THR A 613 43.90 -20.52 -11.46
N PRO A 614 44.55 -20.83 -10.32
CA PRO A 614 44.64 -19.89 -9.19
C PRO A 614 45.22 -18.52 -9.56
N ASP A 615 46.14 -18.46 -10.52
CA ASP A 615 46.81 -17.22 -10.95
C ASP A 615 46.06 -16.43 -12.03
N LEU A 616 45.04 -17.03 -12.67
CA LEU A 616 44.33 -16.41 -13.79
C LEU A 616 43.64 -15.11 -13.37
N PHE A 617 42.77 -15.15 -12.35
CA PHE A 617 42.09 -13.96 -11.84
C PHE A 617 43.08 -12.89 -11.32
N PRO A 618 44.08 -13.21 -10.49
CA PRO A 618 45.14 -12.27 -10.10
C PRO A 618 45.80 -11.57 -11.31
N SER A 619 46.10 -12.31 -12.38
CA SER A 619 46.71 -11.74 -13.58
C SER A 619 45.77 -10.76 -14.32
N MET A 620 44.49 -11.09 -14.44
CA MET A 620 43.46 -10.21 -15.01
C MET A 620 43.25 -8.94 -14.18
N VAL A 621 43.22 -9.06 -12.85
CA VAL A 621 43.11 -7.90 -11.93
C VAL A 621 44.33 -6.98 -12.09
N LYS A 622 45.54 -7.54 -12.19
CA LYS A 622 46.75 -6.74 -12.43
C LYS A 622 46.66 -5.97 -13.75
N LYS A 623 46.22 -6.62 -14.83
CA LYS A 623 46.05 -5.98 -16.14
C LYS A 623 44.98 -4.87 -16.11
N ALA A 624 43.83 -5.10 -15.47
CA ALA A 624 42.80 -4.09 -15.29
C ALA A 624 43.31 -2.86 -14.53
N LYS A 625 44.17 -3.03 -13.51
CA LYS A 625 44.81 -1.92 -12.80
C LYS A 625 45.73 -1.11 -13.70
N THR A 626 46.60 -1.75 -14.48
CA THR A 626 47.47 -1.04 -15.44
C THR A 626 46.66 -0.23 -16.44
N VAL A 627 45.56 -0.79 -16.96
CA VAL A 627 44.65 -0.09 -17.90
C VAL A 627 44.04 1.17 -17.27
N VAL A 628 43.73 1.15 -15.97
CA VAL A 628 43.20 2.32 -15.24
C VAL A 628 44.29 3.34 -14.94
N GLU A 629 45.48 2.90 -14.53
CA GLU A 629 46.63 3.78 -14.25
C GLU A 629 47.07 4.60 -15.48
N ASP A 630 46.91 4.03 -16.68
CA ASP A 630 47.28 4.67 -17.95
C ASP A 630 46.26 5.73 -18.43
N ASN A 631 45.11 5.89 -17.76
CA ASN A 631 44.06 6.81 -18.21
C ASN A 631 43.21 7.40 -17.07
N GLU A 632 43.36 8.71 -16.82
CA GLU A 632 42.63 9.43 -15.74
C GLU A 632 41.10 9.43 -15.90
N ARG A 633 40.56 9.10 -17.09
CA ARG A 633 39.10 8.98 -17.30
C ARG A 633 38.58 7.59 -16.98
N TYR A 634 39.45 6.66 -16.59
CA TYR A 634 39.09 5.27 -16.34
C TYR A 634 38.79 5.06 -14.86
N TYR A 635 37.74 4.30 -14.60
CA TYR A 635 37.28 3.98 -13.25
C TYR A 635 37.30 2.47 -13.03
N ALA A 636 38.03 2.00 -12.02
CA ALA A 636 38.07 0.59 -11.65
C ALA A 636 36.82 0.21 -10.85
N ALA A 637 36.04 -0.77 -11.32
CA ALA A 637 34.88 -1.26 -10.58
C ALA A 637 35.27 -2.07 -9.33
N GLU A 638 36.34 -2.87 -9.43
CA GLU A 638 36.97 -3.65 -8.35
C GLU A 638 35.99 -4.56 -7.57
N GLN A 639 35.29 -5.47 -8.27
CA GLN A 639 34.18 -6.25 -7.68
C GLN A 639 34.49 -7.02 -6.38
N PHE A 640 35.76 -7.35 -6.14
CA PHE A 640 36.19 -8.13 -4.97
C PHE A 640 36.45 -7.28 -3.72
N ARG A 641 36.59 -5.96 -3.87
CA ARG A 641 36.95 -5.03 -2.78
C ARG A 641 35.94 -3.89 -2.62
N ASN A 642 35.18 -3.60 -3.67
CA ASN A 642 34.26 -2.50 -3.68
C ASN A 642 33.03 -2.79 -2.79
N LYS A 643 32.95 -2.09 -1.66
CA LYS A 643 31.87 -2.22 -0.67
C LYS A 643 30.54 -1.65 -1.15
N ASP A 644 30.54 -0.86 -2.23
CA ASP A 644 29.32 -0.26 -2.80
C ASP A 644 28.29 -1.33 -3.19
N CYS A 645 28.76 -2.51 -3.62
CA CYS A 645 27.87 -3.63 -3.96
C CYS A 645 26.92 -4.01 -2.82
N MET A 646 27.26 -3.71 -1.57
CA MET A 646 26.41 -3.96 -0.40
C MET A 646 25.14 -3.11 -0.39
N ALA A 647 25.13 -1.94 -1.04
CA ALA A 647 23.95 -1.07 -1.10
C ALA A 647 22.76 -1.83 -1.71
N ASP A 648 22.99 -2.54 -2.81
CA ASP A 648 21.93 -3.24 -3.55
C ASP A 648 21.81 -4.73 -3.20
N TYR A 649 22.84 -5.36 -2.60
CA TYR A 649 22.66 -6.71 -2.04
C TYR A 649 21.88 -6.72 -0.73
N LYS A 650 21.83 -5.61 0.02
CA LYS A 650 20.91 -5.48 1.16
C LYS A 650 19.46 -5.45 0.69
N THR A 651 19.15 -4.79 -0.43
CA THR A 651 17.78 -4.77 -0.97
C THR A 651 17.29 -6.17 -1.31
N LEU A 652 18.15 -7.06 -1.81
CA LEU A 652 17.83 -8.49 -1.97
C LEU A 652 17.44 -9.14 -0.64
N GLY A 653 18.19 -8.86 0.44
CA GLY A 653 17.86 -9.31 1.78
C GLY A 653 16.52 -8.77 2.28
N ASP A 654 16.24 -7.49 2.02
CA ASP A 654 14.97 -6.85 2.40
C ASP A 654 13.78 -7.49 1.65
N GLU A 655 13.95 -7.76 0.35
CA GLU A 655 12.97 -8.50 -0.45
C GLU A 655 12.73 -9.91 0.09
N LEU A 656 13.77 -10.60 0.57
CA LEU A 656 13.61 -11.91 1.21
C LEU A 656 12.84 -11.82 2.53
N VAL A 657 13.08 -10.79 3.34
CA VAL A 657 12.31 -10.56 4.58
C VAL A 657 10.83 -10.31 4.26
N GLN A 658 10.55 -9.54 3.20
CA GLN A 658 9.18 -9.30 2.73
C GLN A 658 8.52 -10.57 2.19
N GLN A 659 9.25 -11.38 1.42
CA GLN A 659 8.74 -12.62 0.81
C GLN A 659 8.56 -13.75 1.85
N PHE A 660 9.27 -13.70 2.97
CA PHE A 660 9.23 -14.70 4.05
C PHE A 660 8.94 -14.05 5.40
N PRO A 661 7.71 -13.55 5.63
CA PRO A 661 7.36 -12.84 6.86
C PRO A 661 7.41 -13.71 8.13
N ARG A 662 7.30 -15.03 7.97
CA ARG A 662 7.48 -16.01 9.05
C ARG A 662 8.95 -16.29 9.37
N GLY A 663 9.87 -15.63 8.66
CA GLY A 663 11.30 -15.80 8.78
C GLY A 663 11.87 -16.92 7.90
N ILE A 664 13.19 -16.89 7.77
CA ILE A 664 14.00 -17.90 7.09
C ILE A 664 14.85 -18.58 8.18
N ASP A 665 14.88 -19.91 8.23
CA ASP A 665 15.71 -20.62 9.22
C ASP A 665 17.15 -20.77 8.75
N ALA A 666 17.38 -20.96 7.44
CA ALA A 666 18.71 -20.92 6.85
C ALA A 666 18.75 -20.24 5.48
N PHE A 667 19.79 -19.45 5.23
CA PHE A 667 20.15 -18.95 3.92
C PHE A 667 21.53 -19.46 3.54
N CYS A 668 21.68 -19.96 2.30
CA CYS A 668 22.98 -20.38 1.80
C CYS A 668 23.28 -19.85 0.41
N GLY A 669 24.55 -19.60 0.13
CA GLY A 669 24.98 -19.09 -1.17
C GLY A 669 26.46 -19.29 -1.42
N ALA A 670 26.80 -19.58 -2.67
CA ALA A 670 28.16 -19.78 -3.10
C ALA A 670 28.92 -18.46 -3.20
N ILE A 671 30.17 -18.47 -2.74
CA ILE A 671 30.96 -17.26 -2.59
C ILE A 671 31.91 -17.03 -3.76
N GLY A 672 31.73 -15.90 -4.44
CA GLY A 672 32.71 -15.33 -5.37
C GLY A 672 33.40 -14.13 -4.73
N GLY A 673 32.74 -12.98 -4.77
CA GLY A 673 33.17 -11.77 -4.06
C GLY A 673 32.56 -11.60 -2.67
N ALA A 674 31.85 -12.60 -2.13
CA ALA A 674 31.11 -12.58 -0.85
C ALA A 674 29.97 -11.53 -0.69
N GLY A 675 29.95 -10.45 -1.49
CA GLY A 675 29.01 -9.33 -1.33
C GLY A 675 27.52 -9.70 -1.21
N MET A 676 27.04 -10.65 -2.02
CA MET A 676 25.64 -11.09 -1.97
C MET A 676 25.30 -11.79 -0.66
N VAL A 677 26.10 -12.77 -0.25
CA VAL A 677 25.85 -13.50 1.00
C VAL A 677 25.94 -12.56 2.20
N MET A 678 26.93 -11.66 2.23
CA MET A 678 27.11 -10.72 3.33
C MET A 678 26.02 -9.65 3.40
N GLY A 679 25.60 -9.10 2.25
CA GLY A 679 24.50 -8.15 2.17
C GLY A 679 23.19 -8.75 2.68
N VAL A 680 22.87 -9.97 2.24
CA VAL A 680 21.68 -10.72 2.69
C VAL A 680 21.80 -11.08 4.16
N ALA A 681 22.93 -11.65 4.60
CA ALA A 681 23.16 -12.05 5.98
C ALA A 681 22.97 -10.90 6.95
N LYS A 682 23.49 -9.71 6.62
CA LYS A 682 23.34 -8.51 7.43
C LYS A 682 21.88 -8.11 7.64
N VAL A 683 21.04 -8.28 6.62
CA VAL A 683 19.60 -8.01 6.72
C VAL A 683 18.90 -9.10 7.51
N LEU A 684 19.09 -10.38 7.13
CA LEU A 684 18.41 -11.52 7.74
C LEU A 684 18.75 -11.67 9.23
N LYS A 685 20.03 -11.63 9.61
CA LYS A 685 20.44 -11.67 11.02
C LYS A 685 19.98 -10.44 11.80
N GLY A 686 19.80 -9.30 11.11
CA GLY A 686 19.24 -8.08 11.70
C GLY A 686 17.72 -8.14 11.95
N VAL A 687 17.02 -9.14 11.38
CA VAL A 687 15.59 -9.40 11.63
C VAL A 687 15.42 -10.59 12.58
N ARG A 688 16.18 -11.65 12.35
CA ARG A 688 16.19 -12.88 13.16
C ARG A 688 17.62 -13.37 13.30
N ALA A 689 18.23 -13.08 14.44
CA ALA A 689 19.65 -13.35 14.72
C ALA A 689 19.99 -14.85 14.60
N GLU A 690 19.01 -15.73 14.83
CA GLU A 690 19.14 -17.18 14.75
C GLU A 690 19.13 -17.72 13.31
N THR A 691 18.92 -16.87 12.30
CA THR A 691 19.01 -17.29 10.90
C THR A 691 20.42 -17.80 10.61
N MET A 692 20.50 -19.07 10.21
CA MET A 692 21.76 -19.71 9.85
C MET A 692 22.20 -19.24 8.46
N ILE A 693 23.42 -18.76 8.34
CA ILE A 693 24.03 -18.27 7.11
C ILE A 693 25.19 -19.19 6.74
N VAL A 694 25.07 -19.89 5.61
CA VAL A 694 26.07 -20.85 5.14
C VAL A 694 26.68 -20.43 3.82
N THR A 695 28.00 -20.27 3.78
CA THR A 695 28.74 -20.01 2.55
C THR A 695 29.08 -21.31 1.85
N LEU A 696 29.05 -21.32 0.50
CA LEU A 696 29.26 -22.53 -0.29
C LEU A 696 30.44 -22.39 -1.25
N GLU A 697 31.20 -23.47 -1.41
CA GLU A 697 32.36 -23.56 -2.30
C GLU A 697 32.38 -24.89 -3.08
N PRO A 698 33.07 -24.98 -4.24
CA PRO A 698 33.37 -26.26 -4.86
C PRO A 698 34.41 -27.01 -4.02
N ALA A 699 34.22 -28.31 -3.84
CA ALA A 699 35.11 -29.18 -3.07
C ALA A 699 36.55 -29.23 -3.61
N SER A 700 36.76 -28.91 -4.89
CA SER A 700 38.08 -28.81 -5.52
C SER A 700 38.80 -27.47 -5.28
N SER A 701 38.11 -26.44 -4.80
CA SER A 701 38.71 -25.15 -4.40
C SER A 701 38.03 -24.50 -3.18
N PRO A 702 38.05 -25.15 -2.00
CA PRO A 702 37.40 -24.69 -0.77
C PRO A 702 38.30 -23.76 0.06
N VAL A 703 38.44 -22.51 -0.38
CA VAL A 703 39.39 -21.57 0.23
C VAL A 703 38.92 -21.13 1.61
N VAL A 704 37.63 -20.88 1.81
CA VAL A 704 37.08 -20.49 3.11
C VAL A 704 36.88 -21.70 4.02
N ALA A 705 36.34 -22.80 3.49
CA ALA A 705 36.06 -23.99 4.29
C ALA A 705 37.31 -24.79 4.68
N LYS A 706 38.38 -24.79 3.86
CA LYS A 706 39.58 -25.60 4.10
C LYS A 706 40.93 -24.89 3.90
N GLY A 707 40.94 -23.59 3.58
CA GLY A 707 42.17 -22.80 3.49
C GLY A 707 43.03 -23.05 2.24
N HIS A 708 42.53 -23.77 1.23
CA HIS A 708 43.29 -24.00 -0.01
C HIS A 708 42.44 -23.81 -1.27
N GLY A 709 43.04 -23.20 -2.30
CA GLY A 709 42.45 -23.12 -3.63
C GLY A 709 42.72 -24.36 -4.47
N GLY A 710 42.08 -24.44 -5.64
CA GLY A 710 42.35 -25.47 -6.63
C GLY A 710 41.65 -25.22 -7.96
N VAL A 711 41.83 -26.12 -8.91
CA VAL A 711 41.24 -26.01 -10.26
C VAL A 711 39.77 -26.47 -10.23
N HIS A 712 38.86 -25.64 -10.71
CA HIS A 712 37.43 -25.95 -10.82
C HIS A 712 36.81 -25.31 -12.08
N GLY A 713 35.61 -25.78 -12.45
CA GLY A 713 34.86 -25.32 -13.62
C GLY A 713 33.54 -24.63 -13.30
N ILE A 714 33.20 -24.41 -12.03
CA ILE A 714 32.03 -23.59 -11.65
C ILE A 714 32.37 -22.11 -11.77
N GLU A 715 31.76 -21.43 -12.74
CA GLU A 715 31.99 -20.00 -12.98
C GLU A 715 31.29 -19.11 -11.95
N GLY A 716 31.89 -17.94 -11.67
CA GLY A 716 31.33 -16.89 -10.81
C GLY A 716 31.58 -17.04 -9.30
N ILE A 717 32.28 -18.09 -8.88
CA ILE A 717 32.59 -18.40 -7.46
C ILE A 717 34.06 -18.81 -7.29
N SER A 718 34.52 -18.88 -6.04
CA SER A 718 35.83 -19.39 -5.61
C SER A 718 37.03 -18.81 -6.39
N PRO A 719 37.34 -17.51 -6.23
CA PRO A 719 38.37 -16.84 -7.03
C PRO A 719 39.82 -17.26 -6.69
N GLY A 720 40.02 -18.29 -5.85
CA GLY A 720 41.34 -18.78 -5.43
C GLY A 720 41.93 -18.08 -4.19
N PHE A 721 41.19 -17.15 -3.57
CA PHE A 721 41.58 -16.44 -2.34
C PHE A 721 40.33 -16.14 -1.48
N VAL A 722 40.53 -15.87 -0.18
CA VAL A 722 39.46 -15.43 0.72
C VAL A 722 38.97 -14.04 0.29
N PRO A 723 37.70 -13.86 -0.09
CA PRO A 723 37.23 -12.56 -0.59
C PRO A 723 37.33 -11.46 0.49
N PRO A 724 37.90 -10.28 0.19
CA PRO A 724 38.03 -9.19 1.17
C PRO A 724 36.72 -8.65 1.73
N LEU A 725 35.60 -8.92 1.05
CA LEU A 725 34.27 -8.52 1.51
C LEU A 725 33.62 -9.57 2.44
N LEU A 726 34.25 -10.73 2.65
CA LEU A 726 33.76 -11.73 3.59
C LEU A 726 33.90 -11.19 5.02
N ASP A 727 32.84 -11.33 5.80
CA ASP A 727 32.78 -10.98 7.21
C ASP A 727 32.51 -12.26 8.01
N ASP A 728 33.51 -12.68 8.79
CA ASP A 728 33.44 -13.90 9.61
C ASP A 728 32.41 -13.81 10.74
N THR A 729 31.90 -12.61 11.04
CA THR A 729 30.84 -12.41 12.04
C THR A 729 29.43 -12.60 11.48
N LEU A 730 29.28 -12.66 10.15
CA LEU A 730 27.97 -12.71 9.49
C LEU A 730 27.61 -14.10 8.93
N HIS A 731 28.56 -15.03 8.86
CA HIS A 731 28.29 -16.41 8.46
C HIS A 731 28.57 -17.40 9.59
N ASP A 732 27.79 -18.46 9.67
CA ASP A 732 27.89 -19.47 10.72
C ASP A 732 28.74 -20.67 10.26
N GLU A 733 28.76 -20.96 8.96
CA GLU A 733 29.50 -22.11 8.41
C GLU A 733 29.94 -21.88 6.95
N ALA A 734 31.01 -22.55 6.54
CA ALA A 734 31.43 -22.70 5.15
C ALA A 734 31.46 -24.18 4.75
N ARG A 735 30.73 -24.54 3.69
CA ARG A 735 30.63 -25.92 3.20
C ARG A 735 31.10 -26.04 1.76
N ALA A 736 31.65 -27.20 1.41
CA ALA A 736 32.14 -27.45 0.07
C ALA A 736 31.51 -28.71 -0.56
N TYR A 737 31.06 -28.60 -1.81
CA TYR A 737 30.35 -29.66 -2.51
C TYR A 737 31.00 -30.00 -3.87
N PRO A 738 30.90 -31.25 -4.35
CA PRO A 738 31.45 -31.65 -5.64
C PRO A 738 30.80 -30.92 -6.83
N GLU A 739 31.60 -30.61 -7.85
CA GLU A 739 31.14 -29.88 -9.04
C GLU A 739 30.21 -30.72 -9.94
N ASP A 740 30.46 -32.03 -10.02
CA ASP A 740 29.62 -32.97 -10.74
C ASP A 740 28.21 -33.06 -10.14
N GLU A 741 28.09 -33.01 -8.81
CA GLU A 741 26.79 -32.89 -8.12
C GLU A 741 26.08 -31.59 -8.47
N ALA A 742 26.79 -30.45 -8.47
CA ALA A 742 26.21 -29.16 -8.87
C ALA A 742 25.65 -29.21 -10.31
N ARG A 743 26.41 -29.77 -11.25
CA ARG A 743 25.98 -29.89 -12.67
C ARG A 743 24.81 -30.86 -12.82
N ALA A 744 24.84 -32.00 -12.12
CA ALA A 744 23.73 -32.92 -12.08
C ALA A 744 22.47 -32.24 -11.54
N MET A 745 22.61 -31.43 -10.48
CA MET A 745 21.50 -30.66 -9.92
C MET A 745 20.92 -29.65 -10.92
N CYS A 746 21.74 -28.92 -11.68
CA CYS A 746 21.22 -28.03 -12.73
C CYS A 746 20.35 -28.80 -13.76
N ARG A 747 20.79 -30.00 -14.18
CA ARG A 747 20.00 -30.83 -15.11
C ARG A 747 18.71 -31.33 -14.48
N ARG A 748 18.73 -31.67 -13.19
CA ARG A 748 17.53 -32.04 -12.42
C ARG A 748 16.58 -30.87 -12.27
N LEU A 749 17.04 -29.68 -11.91
CA LEU A 749 16.22 -28.46 -11.85
C LEU A 749 15.52 -28.20 -13.20
N ALA A 750 16.23 -28.32 -14.32
CA ALA A 750 15.63 -28.15 -15.64
C ALA A 750 14.59 -29.23 -15.96
N LYS A 751 14.89 -30.50 -15.70
CA LYS A 751 14.03 -31.65 -16.06
C LYS A 751 12.85 -31.85 -15.12
N GLU A 752 13.06 -31.64 -13.82
CA GLU A 752 12.11 -31.96 -12.75
C GLU A 752 11.32 -30.71 -12.35
N GLU A 753 11.97 -29.55 -12.18
CA GLU A 753 11.33 -28.31 -11.70
C GLU A 753 11.00 -27.31 -12.81
N GLY A 754 11.50 -27.53 -14.04
CA GLY A 754 11.32 -26.59 -15.15
C GLY A 754 12.19 -25.32 -15.03
N LEU A 755 13.25 -25.35 -14.23
CA LEU A 755 14.12 -24.21 -13.95
C LEU A 755 15.47 -24.37 -14.66
N LEU A 756 15.70 -23.60 -15.73
CA LEU A 756 16.95 -23.63 -16.49
C LEU A 756 17.99 -22.69 -15.87
N THR A 757 18.86 -23.22 -15.00
CA THR A 757 19.79 -22.44 -14.19
C THR A 757 21.27 -22.75 -14.48
N GLY A 758 22.17 -21.81 -14.20
CA GLY A 758 23.62 -22.04 -14.33
C GLY A 758 24.26 -22.86 -13.21
N THR A 759 25.56 -23.12 -13.34
CA THR A 759 26.31 -24.10 -12.51
C THR A 759 26.45 -23.71 -11.05
N SER A 760 26.60 -22.41 -10.75
CA SER A 760 26.67 -21.93 -9.36
C SER A 760 25.33 -22.05 -8.64
N THR A 761 24.21 -21.92 -9.37
CA THR A 761 22.87 -22.23 -8.85
C THR A 761 22.73 -23.71 -8.49
N GLY A 762 23.31 -24.61 -9.28
CA GLY A 762 23.33 -26.04 -8.97
C GLY A 762 24.01 -26.33 -7.62
N LEU A 763 25.18 -25.72 -7.39
CA LEU A 763 25.91 -25.83 -6.12
C LEU A 763 25.10 -25.26 -4.94
N ASN A 764 24.47 -24.10 -5.15
CA ASN A 764 23.56 -23.47 -4.19
C ASN A 764 22.44 -24.41 -3.75
N VAL A 765 21.76 -25.05 -4.72
CA VAL A 765 20.66 -25.96 -4.43
C VAL A 765 21.14 -27.25 -3.76
N VAL A 766 22.30 -27.81 -4.15
CA VAL A 766 22.89 -28.96 -3.45
C VAL A 766 23.12 -28.63 -1.96
N GLY A 767 23.72 -27.48 -1.66
CA GLY A 767 23.92 -27.03 -0.28
C GLY A 767 22.60 -26.79 0.46
N ALA A 768 21.60 -26.18 -0.20
CA ALA A 768 20.30 -25.92 0.38
C ALA A 768 19.54 -27.21 0.73
N LEU A 769 19.61 -28.23 -0.13
CA LEU A 769 18.99 -29.54 0.11
C LEU A 769 19.63 -30.28 1.29
N ALA A 770 20.96 -30.19 1.44
CA ALA A 770 21.66 -30.75 2.59
C ALA A 770 21.21 -30.10 3.90
N LEU A 771 21.16 -28.76 3.94
CA LEU A 771 20.65 -28.01 5.09
C LEU A 771 19.18 -28.31 5.38
N ALA A 772 18.36 -28.43 4.33
CA ALA A 772 16.94 -28.73 4.50
C ALA A 772 16.72 -30.11 5.13
N LYS A 773 17.54 -31.10 4.77
CA LYS A 773 17.52 -32.42 5.37
C LYS A 773 17.93 -32.39 6.84
N GLU A 774 18.92 -31.59 7.21
CA GLU A 774 19.38 -31.44 8.59
C GLU A 774 18.35 -30.72 9.47
N LEU A 775 17.70 -29.68 8.95
CA LEU A 775 16.72 -28.87 9.69
C LEU A 775 15.36 -29.56 9.85
N GLY A 776 14.98 -30.41 8.90
CA GLY A 776 13.73 -31.17 8.94
C GLY A 776 12.47 -30.34 8.64
N PRO A 777 11.27 -30.96 8.76
CA PRO A 777 10.03 -30.39 8.25
C PRO A 777 9.58 -29.17 9.07
N GLY A 778 8.88 -28.24 8.42
CA GLY A 778 8.37 -27.00 9.04
C GLY A 778 9.40 -25.86 9.12
N LYS A 779 10.63 -26.10 8.65
CA LYS A 779 11.70 -25.11 8.52
C LYS A 779 11.76 -24.56 7.09
N VAL A 780 12.39 -23.39 6.92
CA VAL A 780 12.56 -22.75 5.61
C VAL A 780 14.04 -22.51 5.30
N VAL A 781 14.51 -23.04 4.17
CA VAL A 781 15.84 -22.78 3.59
C VAL A 781 15.69 -21.98 2.30
N VAL A 782 16.44 -20.90 2.16
CA VAL A 782 16.42 -20.06 0.96
C VAL A 782 17.82 -20.01 0.33
N THR A 783 17.86 -20.13 -1.00
CA THR A 783 19.08 -19.89 -1.78
C THR A 783 18.75 -19.12 -3.08
N VAL A 784 19.76 -18.80 -3.89
CA VAL A 784 19.63 -17.89 -5.04
C VAL A 784 19.92 -18.61 -6.36
N ALA A 785 19.07 -18.38 -7.36
CA ALA A 785 19.37 -18.68 -8.75
C ALA A 785 20.23 -17.55 -9.32
N CYS A 786 21.54 -17.77 -9.36
CA CYS A 786 22.53 -16.76 -9.72
C CYS A 786 22.36 -16.27 -11.16
N ASP A 787 22.09 -17.18 -12.10
CA ASP A 787 21.91 -16.90 -13.52
C ASP A 787 21.16 -18.03 -14.26
N THR A 788 20.84 -17.77 -15.53
CA THR A 788 20.18 -18.73 -16.42
C THR A 788 21.17 -19.76 -16.99
N GLY A 789 20.67 -20.96 -17.29
CA GLY A 789 21.45 -21.99 -17.98
C GLY A 789 21.79 -21.64 -19.44
N LEU A 790 21.16 -20.62 -20.02
CA LEU A 790 21.40 -20.17 -21.40
C LEU A 790 22.84 -19.73 -21.63
N LYS A 791 23.52 -19.22 -20.59
CA LYS A 791 24.91 -18.73 -20.66
C LYS A 791 25.95 -19.83 -20.81
N TYR A 792 25.56 -21.10 -20.69
CA TYR A 792 26.46 -22.25 -20.66
C TYR A 792 26.16 -23.27 -21.78
N ARG A 793 25.35 -22.87 -22.77
CA ARG A 793 24.78 -23.76 -23.78
C ARG A 793 25.79 -24.42 -24.72
N SER A 794 26.91 -23.74 -24.98
CA SER A 794 28.07 -24.29 -25.72
C SER A 794 29.02 -25.12 -24.85
N GLY A 795 28.75 -25.22 -23.55
CA GLY A 795 29.57 -25.92 -22.56
C GLY A 795 29.04 -27.32 -22.23
N ASN A 796 29.41 -27.81 -21.05
CA ASN A 796 29.08 -29.15 -20.53
C ASN A 796 27.86 -29.17 -19.59
N LEU A 797 27.07 -28.09 -19.56
CA LEU A 797 25.76 -28.06 -18.93
C LEU A 797 24.71 -28.56 -19.92
#